data_AF-A0A8W8L3C4-F1
#
_entry.id   AF-A0A8W8L3C4-F1
#
_cell.length_a   1.000
_cell.length_b   1.000
_cell.length_c   1.000
_cell.angle_alpha   90.00
_cell.angle_beta   90.00
_cell.angle_gamma   90.00
#
_symmetry.space_group_name_H-M   'P 1'
#
loop_
_entity.id
_entity.type
_entity.pdbx_description
1 polymer ?
#
loop_
_entity_poly.entity_id
_entity_poly.type
_entity_poly.pdbx_seq_one_letter_code
_entity_poly.pdbx_strand_id
1 'polypeptide(L)'
;MSFTKMDPPPLVCGIDQGTSNTKVCVFDSNTGEVLASSSIETKRIEPNEGWTEMDPLYVLETVVNGIEIVAQQLKDKNISIKQVKCLGITNQMLTFLSWSKKTGKPFYNAIEWCDIRVRDDNERELDKLPGRNKDHFRKTTGLPLSSLFWYTKIPWVLTNVPGVKEAIEEGTCYIGTINTWILWNLTGGLDGGVYCTDVTNGQITGLFNLETCTWDPELCSYFKIPHHVFAEVKSTSEIYGYVKNGAFAGVPISGMIGDQMAGTVGQLCFKEGQSKCTYGTAGCLNINTGAKGAVEGCGQLMRWLRDNLQIVQSVNEIETLAASVDSTHDCFFVPAFGGLLSPYWEDDARGTIVGMTSYTRREHICRAALESTCFMVKDMITGVEVDTGFPISELLVDGGMTVNNLLLQIQANFINKPVIRSSITESTSFGAALMAGAAKGVDIFPISADKMKLDVTFSIPSTTFTSSMADNEQSDIDDDKLQSKQNVLALGLWVAVSIVLDVKRNCSWICLSEFGRAEILTHDDSSTEQSDIDDDKLQSKHNVLALGLWVTVSIVLDVKRNCSWICLSEFSRAEILTHDDSSTEQSDIDDDKLQSKQNVLALGLWVTVSIVLDVKRNRSWICLSEFSRAEILAQLNMSFTKMDPPPLVCGIDQGTSNTKVCVFDSDTGEVLASSSIETKRIEPKEGWTEMDPLCVLETVVNGIEIVAQQLEDKNISIKQVKCLGITNQMLTFLSWSRKTGKPFYNAIEWCDIRVRDDNERELDKLPGRNKDHFRKTTGLPLSSLFWYTKIPWVLTNVPGVKEAIEECTCYIGTVNTWILWNLTGGLDGGVYCTDITNGQITGLFNLETCTWDPELCSYFKIPHHVFAEVKSTSEIYGYVKNGALAGVPISGMIGDQMAGTVGQLCFKAGQSKCTYGTAGCLNINTGAKVVYSTCGMMTSPLFQLSKSAPVVYTLWGAVEGCGQLMRWLRDNLQIVQSLNEIEILAASVDSTHDCFFVPAFGGLLSPYWEDDARGTIVGMTSYTRREHICRAALESTCFMVKDMITGVEVDTGFPISELLVDGGMTVNNLLLQLQANFINEPVIRSSITEATSFGAALMAGAAKGVDIFPISADKMKLDVTFSIPSTTFTSSMADNERQRLFKRWDKAIEKAKHWVSD
;
A
#
# COMPACT_ATOMS: atom_id res chain seq x y z
N MET A 1 35.15 17.47 -69.00
CA MET A 1 34.34 18.29 -68.05
C MET A 1 34.95 18.14 -66.68
N SER A 2 35.08 19.22 -65.92
CA SER A 2 35.50 19.15 -64.51
C SER A 2 34.32 18.76 -63.64
N PHE A 3 34.47 17.76 -62.78
CA PHE A 3 33.62 17.66 -61.59
C PHE A 3 33.99 18.82 -60.67
N THR A 4 33.18 19.88 -60.66
CA THR A 4 33.16 20.80 -59.53
C THR A 4 32.85 19.99 -58.28
N LYS A 5 33.67 20.12 -57.23
CA LYS A 5 33.22 19.75 -55.89
C LYS A 5 31.96 20.56 -55.63
N MET A 6 30.86 19.90 -55.26
CA MET A 6 29.85 20.59 -54.48
C MET A 6 30.50 20.98 -53.15
N ASP A 7 30.28 22.21 -52.70
CA ASP A 7 30.61 22.57 -51.33
C ASP A 7 29.80 21.68 -50.37
N PRO A 8 30.37 21.30 -49.20
CA PRO A 8 29.63 20.53 -48.22
C PRO A 8 28.38 21.30 -47.77
N PRO A 9 27.27 20.60 -47.47
CA PRO A 9 26.01 21.23 -47.12
C PRO A 9 26.16 22.17 -45.92
N PRO A 10 25.44 23.32 -45.90
CA PRO A 10 25.41 24.16 -44.72
C PRO A 10 24.74 23.40 -43.58
N LEU A 11 25.25 23.58 -42.37
CA LEU A 11 24.73 22.92 -41.17
C LEU A 11 23.93 23.91 -40.34
N VAL A 12 22.88 23.42 -39.68
CA VAL A 12 21.99 24.21 -38.83
C VAL A 12 21.99 23.62 -37.42
N CYS A 13 21.98 24.46 -36.39
CA CYS A 13 22.00 24.01 -35.00
C CYS A 13 20.69 24.35 -34.28
N GLY A 14 20.22 23.42 -33.44
CA GLY A 14 19.15 23.65 -32.47
C GLY A 14 19.66 23.42 -31.05
N ILE A 15 19.25 24.29 -30.13
CA ILE A 15 19.33 24.10 -28.67
C ILE A 15 17.90 23.89 -28.19
N ASP A 16 17.63 22.77 -27.53
CA ASP A 16 16.35 22.46 -26.90
C ASP A 16 16.53 22.35 -25.38
N GLN A 17 16.00 23.33 -24.64
CA GLN A 17 16.04 23.37 -23.18
C GLN A 17 14.73 22.78 -22.63
N GLY A 18 14.66 21.45 -22.59
CA GLY A 18 13.53 20.69 -22.06
C GLY A 18 13.52 20.63 -20.52
N THR A 19 12.43 20.10 -19.92
CA THR A 19 12.26 20.08 -18.45
C THR A 19 13.23 19.16 -17.71
N SER A 20 13.85 18.20 -18.39
CA SER A 20 14.69 17.16 -17.77
C SER A 20 16.04 16.97 -18.45
N ASN A 21 16.23 17.53 -19.65
CA ASN A 21 17.49 17.54 -20.37
C ASN A 21 17.60 18.85 -21.15
N THR A 22 18.81 19.39 -21.19
CA THR A 22 19.22 20.33 -22.24
C THR A 22 19.85 19.52 -23.37
N LYS A 23 19.30 19.66 -24.57
CA LYS A 23 19.85 19.06 -25.79
C LYS A 23 20.46 20.12 -26.70
N VAL A 24 21.52 19.75 -27.39
CA VAL A 24 22.08 20.53 -28.51
C VAL A 24 22.31 19.58 -29.67
N CYS A 25 21.82 19.94 -30.86
CA CYS A 25 21.90 19.11 -32.07
C CYS A 25 22.41 19.95 -33.25
N VAL A 26 23.22 19.35 -34.12
CA VAL A 26 23.61 19.91 -35.41
C VAL A 26 23.13 18.99 -36.53
N PHE A 27 22.38 19.57 -37.47
CA PHE A 27 21.72 18.87 -38.56
C PHE A 27 22.33 19.25 -39.91
N ASP A 28 22.34 18.29 -40.84
CA ASP A 28 22.51 18.55 -42.27
C ASP A 28 21.26 19.23 -42.84
N SER A 29 21.41 20.37 -43.53
CA SER A 29 20.26 21.12 -44.07
C SER A 29 19.55 20.43 -45.24
N ASN A 30 20.20 19.51 -45.95
CA ASN A 30 19.63 18.85 -47.12
C ASN A 30 18.90 17.55 -46.75
N THR A 31 19.25 16.91 -45.64
CA THR A 31 18.69 15.61 -45.22
C THR A 31 17.93 15.65 -43.89
N GLY A 32 18.20 16.64 -43.03
CA GLY A 32 17.70 16.67 -41.64
C GLY A 32 18.43 15.68 -40.71
N GLU A 33 19.50 15.03 -41.16
CA GLU A 33 20.24 14.04 -40.38
C GLU A 33 21.04 14.69 -39.23
N VAL A 34 20.98 14.10 -38.03
CA VAL A 34 21.72 14.55 -36.84
C VAL A 34 23.20 14.18 -36.97
N LEU A 35 24.03 15.13 -37.40
CA LEU A 35 25.47 14.91 -37.58
C LEU A 35 26.24 14.93 -36.25
N ALA A 36 25.74 15.65 -35.23
CA ALA A 36 26.29 15.66 -33.87
C ALA A 36 25.20 16.05 -32.86
N SER A 37 25.24 15.48 -31.66
CA SER A 37 24.26 15.79 -30.60
C SER A 37 24.81 15.60 -29.18
N SER A 38 24.21 16.31 -28.23
CA SER A 38 24.41 16.15 -26.79
C SER A 38 23.06 16.21 -26.07
N SER A 39 22.97 15.51 -24.94
CA SER A 39 21.85 15.61 -23.98
C SER A 39 22.45 15.60 -22.58
N ILE A 40 22.19 16.64 -21.79
CA ILE A 40 22.71 16.80 -20.43
C ILE A 40 21.53 16.98 -19.47
N GLU A 41 21.48 16.18 -18.42
CA GLU A 41 20.37 16.17 -17.45
C GLU A 41 20.29 17.47 -16.64
N THR A 42 19.07 18.01 -16.53
CA THR A 42 18.79 19.25 -15.78
C THR A 42 18.16 18.94 -14.42
N LYS A 43 18.73 19.51 -13.36
CA LYS A 43 18.29 19.30 -11.99
C LYS A 43 17.07 20.18 -11.69
N ARG A 44 15.95 19.52 -11.41
CA ARG A 44 14.76 20.12 -10.79
C ARG A 44 14.96 20.23 -9.28
N ILE A 45 14.35 21.24 -8.68
CA ILE A 45 14.32 21.53 -7.25
C ILE A 45 12.84 21.61 -6.82
N GLU A 46 12.43 20.83 -5.82
CA GLU A 46 11.06 20.80 -5.30
C GLU A 46 11.09 21.19 -3.80
N PRO A 47 11.07 22.50 -3.47
CA PRO A 47 11.34 22.97 -2.11
C PRO A 47 10.15 22.86 -1.15
N ASN A 48 8.92 22.76 -1.67
CA ASN A 48 7.67 22.59 -0.92
C ASN A 48 6.67 21.79 -1.78
N GLU A 49 5.58 21.31 -1.17
CA GLU A 49 4.50 20.63 -1.91
C GLU A 49 3.93 21.52 -3.03
N GLY A 50 3.94 21.01 -4.26
CA GLY A 50 3.45 21.74 -5.44
C GLY A 50 4.36 22.86 -5.95
N TRP A 51 5.58 23.00 -5.43
CA TRP A 51 6.58 23.96 -5.92
C TRP A 51 7.61 23.24 -6.79
N THR A 52 7.90 23.78 -7.98
CA THR A 52 8.90 23.24 -8.92
C THR A 52 9.78 24.34 -9.48
N GLU A 53 11.09 24.15 -9.38
CA GLU A 53 12.10 25.18 -9.64
C GLU A 53 13.34 24.63 -10.36
N MET A 54 14.07 25.51 -11.05
CA MET A 54 15.38 25.20 -11.69
C MET A 54 16.43 26.26 -11.37
N ASP A 55 17.69 25.86 -11.20
CA ASP A 55 18.83 26.79 -11.15
C ASP A 55 19.14 27.34 -12.56
N PRO A 56 18.96 28.66 -12.82
CA PRO A 56 19.20 29.25 -14.14
C PRO A 56 20.68 29.27 -14.55
N LEU A 57 21.60 29.24 -13.58
CA LEU A 57 23.04 29.18 -13.84
C LEU A 57 23.44 27.77 -14.29
N TYR A 58 22.90 26.72 -13.63
CA TYR A 58 23.09 25.34 -14.07
C TYR A 58 22.45 25.08 -15.44
N VAL A 59 21.26 25.63 -15.72
CA VAL A 59 20.65 25.57 -17.07
C VAL A 59 21.59 26.19 -18.11
N LEU A 60 22.15 27.38 -17.87
CA LEU A 60 23.13 28.00 -18.77
C LEU A 60 24.41 27.16 -18.93
N GLU A 61 24.92 26.55 -17.86
CA GLU A 61 26.06 25.64 -17.89
C GLU A 61 25.80 24.44 -18.80
N THR A 62 24.65 23.77 -18.67
CA THR A 62 24.29 22.63 -19.54
C THR A 62 24.20 23.03 -21.02
N VAL A 63 23.73 24.25 -21.33
CA VAL A 63 23.68 24.76 -22.70
C VAL A 63 25.09 24.95 -23.28
N VAL A 64 25.99 25.62 -22.54
CA VAL A 64 27.37 25.87 -22.98
C VAL A 64 28.15 24.56 -23.13
N ASN A 65 28.03 23.65 -22.17
CA ASN A 65 28.68 22.33 -22.23
C ASN A 65 28.15 21.49 -23.41
N GLY A 66 26.85 21.54 -23.71
CA GLY A 66 26.27 20.87 -24.88
C GLY A 66 26.82 21.40 -26.21
N ILE A 67 27.00 22.72 -26.34
CA ILE A 67 27.63 23.34 -27.52
C ILE A 67 29.07 22.85 -27.69
N GLU A 68 29.87 22.81 -26.62
CA GLU A 68 31.27 22.35 -26.70
C GLU A 68 31.38 20.84 -27.04
N ILE A 69 30.51 19.99 -26.49
CA ILE A 69 30.45 18.56 -26.81
C ILE A 69 30.12 18.36 -28.30
N VAL A 70 29.09 19.04 -28.81
CA VAL A 70 28.69 18.96 -30.22
C VAL A 70 29.79 19.51 -31.13
N ALA A 71 30.42 20.63 -30.75
CA ALA A 71 31.55 21.19 -31.48
C ALA A 71 32.76 20.24 -31.50
N GLN A 72 32.99 19.45 -30.45
CA GLN A 72 34.04 18.42 -30.45
C GLN A 72 33.70 17.25 -31.36
N GLN A 73 32.48 16.69 -31.29
CA GLN A 73 32.03 15.63 -32.19
C GLN A 73 32.16 16.01 -33.68
N LEU A 74 31.90 17.27 -34.03
CA LEU A 74 32.12 17.76 -35.40
C LEU A 74 33.60 17.73 -35.78
N LYS A 75 34.52 18.18 -34.90
CA LYS A 75 35.98 18.09 -35.15
C LYS A 75 36.42 16.63 -35.34
N ASP A 76 35.91 15.72 -34.50
CA ASP A 76 36.25 14.29 -34.55
C ASP A 76 35.77 13.65 -35.87
N LYS A 77 34.62 14.08 -36.38
CA LYS A 77 34.11 13.73 -37.73
C LYS A 77 34.79 14.50 -38.87
N ASN A 78 35.83 15.29 -38.60
CA ASN A 78 36.53 16.18 -39.55
C ASN A 78 35.63 17.26 -40.21
N ILE A 79 34.49 17.57 -39.59
CA ILE A 79 33.55 18.61 -40.02
C ILE A 79 33.98 19.95 -39.42
N SER A 80 34.09 20.98 -40.26
CA SER A 80 34.48 22.31 -39.78
C SER A 80 33.28 23.03 -39.16
N ILE A 81 33.44 23.56 -37.94
CA ILE A 81 32.40 24.36 -37.25
C ILE A 81 31.92 25.55 -38.12
N LYS A 82 32.77 26.07 -39.02
CA LYS A 82 32.38 27.11 -40.02
C LYS A 82 31.31 26.67 -41.03
N GLN A 83 30.93 25.40 -41.04
CA GLN A 83 29.79 24.88 -41.80
C GLN A 83 28.45 25.14 -41.07
N VAL A 84 28.45 25.28 -39.74
CA VAL A 84 27.27 25.73 -38.96
C VAL A 84 26.99 27.19 -39.31
N LYS A 85 25.84 27.46 -39.94
CA LYS A 85 25.48 28.80 -40.46
C LYS A 85 24.58 29.61 -39.55
N CYS A 86 23.86 28.96 -38.66
CA CYS A 86 22.89 29.56 -37.76
C CYS A 86 22.57 28.63 -36.59
N LEU A 87 22.06 29.22 -35.52
CA LEU A 87 21.59 28.53 -34.33
C LEU A 87 20.17 28.97 -33.96
N GLY A 88 19.33 28.00 -33.59
CA GLY A 88 18.00 28.21 -33.02
C GLY A 88 17.95 27.83 -31.54
N ILE A 89 17.11 28.52 -30.77
CA ILE A 89 16.86 28.25 -29.34
C ILE A 89 15.38 27.88 -29.15
N THR A 90 15.13 26.84 -28.37
CA THR A 90 13.80 26.47 -27.88
C THR A 90 13.84 26.01 -26.42
N ASN A 91 12.69 26.11 -25.73
CA ASN A 91 12.51 25.92 -24.29
C ASN A 91 11.04 25.61 -23.97
N GLN A 92 10.77 25.17 -22.73
CA GLN A 92 9.41 24.86 -22.22
C GLN A 92 8.47 26.08 -22.04
N MET A 93 8.75 27.19 -22.74
CA MET A 93 8.04 28.47 -22.72
C MET A 93 7.83 29.06 -21.32
N LEU A 94 6.74 28.64 -20.67
CA LEU A 94 6.11 29.10 -19.43
C LEU A 94 7.01 29.33 -18.21
N THR A 95 8.18 28.68 -18.14
CA THR A 95 9.12 28.79 -17.01
C THR A 95 9.57 30.23 -16.79
N PHE A 96 9.19 30.81 -15.65
CA PHE A 96 9.41 32.22 -15.29
C PHE A 96 10.79 32.44 -14.66
N LEU A 97 11.49 33.51 -15.09
CA LEU A 97 12.76 33.93 -14.50
C LEU A 97 12.87 35.46 -14.37
N SER A 98 13.58 35.92 -13.33
CA SER A 98 13.99 37.31 -13.16
C SER A 98 15.48 37.43 -12.78
N TRP A 99 16.20 38.39 -13.36
CA TRP A 99 17.63 38.61 -13.11
C TRP A 99 18.04 40.09 -13.16
N SER A 100 19.16 40.40 -12.52
CA SER A 100 19.66 41.77 -12.39
C SER A 100 20.43 42.20 -13.64
N LYS A 101 19.99 43.30 -14.27
CA LYS A 101 20.70 44.02 -15.33
C LYS A 101 22.06 44.59 -14.89
N LYS A 102 22.26 44.80 -13.59
CA LYS A 102 23.52 45.34 -13.02
C LYS A 102 24.57 44.25 -12.77
N THR A 103 24.17 43.06 -12.33
CA THR A 103 25.10 42.01 -11.88
C THR A 103 25.09 40.74 -12.72
N GLY A 104 24.10 40.58 -13.62
CA GLY A 104 23.92 39.39 -14.44
C GLY A 104 23.46 38.16 -13.67
N LYS A 105 23.11 38.29 -12.38
CA LYS A 105 22.67 37.18 -11.53
C LYS A 105 21.15 37.09 -11.48
N PRO A 106 20.57 35.87 -11.49
CA PRO A 106 19.18 35.65 -11.07
C PRO A 106 18.91 36.21 -9.68
N PHE A 107 17.67 36.66 -9.44
CA PHE A 107 17.20 37.02 -8.09
C PHE A 107 16.70 35.79 -7.30
N TYR A 108 16.27 34.77 -8.02
CA TYR A 108 15.69 33.53 -7.49
C TYR A 108 15.92 32.39 -8.51
N ASN A 109 15.56 31.17 -8.15
CA ASN A 109 15.44 30.09 -9.12
C ASN A 109 14.39 30.43 -10.20
N ALA A 110 14.47 29.78 -11.36
CA ALA A 110 13.37 29.85 -12.32
C ALA A 110 12.19 29.03 -11.79
N ILE A 111 10.98 29.61 -11.80
CA ILE A 111 9.75 28.93 -11.37
C ILE A 111 9.18 28.18 -12.59
N GLU A 112 9.04 26.86 -12.48
CA GLU A 112 8.63 26.02 -13.61
C GLU A 112 7.17 26.26 -14.06
N TRP A 113 6.89 25.80 -15.27
CA TRP A 113 5.55 25.76 -15.85
C TRP A 113 4.55 24.97 -14.99
N CYS A 114 4.95 23.81 -14.45
CA CYS A 114 4.07 22.94 -13.65
C CYS A 114 3.99 23.32 -12.15
N ASP A 115 4.52 24.49 -11.78
CA ASP A 115 4.45 24.99 -10.41
C ASP A 115 3.04 25.50 -10.08
N ILE A 116 2.51 25.09 -8.92
CA ILE A 116 1.15 25.42 -8.46
C ILE A 116 1.13 26.31 -7.20
N ARG A 117 2.25 26.95 -6.82
CA ARG A 117 2.36 27.72 -5.56
C ARG A 117 1.38 28.89 -5.45
N VAL A 118 0.89 29.39 -6.59
CA VAL A 118 -0.04 30.52 -6.72
C VAL A 118 -1.50 30.11 -6.91
N ARG A 119 -1.85 28.81 -6.80
CA ARG A 119 -3.24 28.34 -6.90
C ARG A 119 -4.19 29.10 -5.96
N ASP A 120 -3.77 29.31 -4.72
CA ASP A 120 -4.60 30.02 -3.73
C ASP A 120 -4.71 31.53 -4.04
N ASP A 121 -3.77 32.10 -4.79
CA ASP A 121 -3.89 33.45 -5.37
C ASP A 121 -4.84 33.47 -6.57
N ASN A 122 -4.85 32.42 -7.41
CA ASN A 122 -5.82 32.30 -8.49
C ASN A 122 -7.26 32.26 -7.97
N GLU A 123 -7.56 31.47 -6.93
CA GLU A 123 -8.90 31.46 -6.31
C GLU A 123 -9.28 32.86 -5.79
N ARG A 124 -8.32 33.58 -5.18
CA ARG A 124 -8.53 34.97 -4.73
C ARG A 124 -8.78 35.94 -5.89
N GLU A 125 -8.17 35.75 -7.05
CA GLU A 125 -8.47 36.56 -8.25
C GLU A 125 -9.80 36.12 -8.91
N LEU A 126 -10.09 34.83 -8.96
CA LEU A 126 -11.32 34.24 -9.51
C LEU A 126 -12.57 34.74 -8.78
N ASP A 127 -12.50 34.89 -7.46
CA ASP A 127 -13.56 35.49 -6.64
C ASP A 127 -13.86 36.96 -6.98
N LYS A 128 -12.94 37.68 -7.64
CA LYS A 128 -13.15 39.06 -8.11
C LYS A 128 -13.72 39.10 -9.53
N LEU A 129 -13.57 38.03 -10.30
CA LEU A 129 -14.00 37.99 -11.70
C LEU A 129 -15.53 37.85 -11.80
N PRO A 130 -16.20 38.57 -12.73
CA PRO A 130 -17.64 38.47 -12.93
C PRO A 130 -18.11 37.01 -13.11
N GLY A 131 -18.89 36.52 -12.14
CA GLY A 131 -19.43 35.16 -12.14
C GLY A 131 -18.43 34.04 -11.83
N ARG A 132 -17.27 34.32 -11.23
CA ARG A 132 -16.15 33.36 -11.04
C ARG A 132 -15.72 32.69 -12.36
N ASN A 133 -15.73 33.45 -13.45
CA ASN A 133 -15.41 32.92 -14.78
C ASN A 133 -13.89 32.83 -15.01
N LYS A 134 -13.32 31.61 -15.01
CA LYS A 134 -11.89 31.37 -15.27
C LYS A 134 -11.44 31.79 -16.68
N ASP A 135 -12.35 31.82 -17.65
CA ASP A 135 -12.08 32.24 -19.03
C ASP A 135 -12.17 33.76 -19.28
N HIS A 136 -12.30 34.59 -18.23
CA HIS A 136 -12.52 36.05 -18.38
C HIS A 136 -11.48 36.75 -19.28
N PHE A 137 -10.20 36.37 -19.18
CA PHE A 137 -9.11 36.93 -19.99
C PHE A 137 -8.88 36.16 -21.31
N ARG A 138 -9.49 34.99 -21.48
CA ARG A 138 -9.20 34.02 -22.56
C ARG A 138 -9.47 34.56 -23.96
N LYS A 139 -10.36 35.55 -24.09
CA LYS A 139 -10.57 36.27 -25.37
C LYS A 139 -9.32 37.03 -25.82
N THR A 140 -8.58 37.64 -24.89
CA THR A 140 -7.40 38.47 -25.17
C THR A 140 -6.12 37.63 -25.25
N THR A 141 -5.99 36.65 -24.36
CA THR A 141 -4.76 35.86 -24.15
C THR A 141 -4.77 34.49 -24.82
N GLY A 142 -5.96 33.95 -25.14
CA GLY A 142 -6.15 32.53 -25.47
C GLY A 142 -6.19 31.58 -24.26
N LEU A 143 -5.92 32.09 -23.04
CA LEU A 143 -5.65 31.29 -21.84
C LEU A 143 -6.63 31.60 -20.67
N PRO A 144 -7.04 30.60 -19.88
CA PRO A 144 -7.79 30.82 -18.65
C PRO A 144 -6.87 31.24 -17.48
N LEU A 145 -7.47 31.77 -16.41
CA LEU A 145 -6.82 31.95 -15.12
C LEU A 145 -6.51 30.57 -14.50
N SER A 146 -5.22 30.20 -14.44
CA SER A 146 -4.70 28.94 -13.89
C SER A 146 -3.23 29.13 -13.48
N SER A 147 -2.71 28.30 -12.57
CA SER A 147 -1.39 28.49 -11.94
C SER A 147 -0.22 28.24 -12.87
N LEU A 148 -0.46 27.71 -14.06
CA LEU A 148 0.53 27.57 -15.13
C LEU A 148 1.23 28.91 -15.44
N PHE A 149 0.43 29.97 -15.52
CA PHE A 149 0.71 31.23 -16.22
C PHE A 149 1.28 32.35 -15.32
N TRP A 150 1.69 33.47 -15.92
CA TRP A 150 2.47 34.51 -15.23
C TRP A 150 1.66 35.52 -14.41
N TYR A 151 0.34 35.66 -14.65
CA TYR A 151 -0.45 36.76 -14.06
C TYR A 151 -0.40 36.82 -12.54
N THR A 152 -0.35 35.67 -11.87
CA THR A 152 -0.26 35.55 -10.40
C THR A 152 1.15 35.17 -9.93
N LYS A 153 1.95 34.48 -10.75
CA LYS A 153 3.38 34.21 -10.47
C LYS A 153 4.20 35.51 -10.30
N ILE A 154 3.97 36.54 -11.12
CA ILE A 154 4.72 37.81 -11.00
C ILE A 154 4.36 38.59 -9.71
N PRO A 155 3.08 38.82 -9.35
CA PRO A 155 2.70 39.38 -8.05
C PRO A 155 3.23 38.59 -6.85
N TRP A 156 3.27 37.26 -6.93
CA TRP A 156 3.88 36.42 -5.89
C TRP A 156 5.38 36.71 -5.77
N VAL A 157 6.12 36.77 -6.87
CA VAL A 157 7.57 37.08 -6.89
C VAL A 157 7.84 38.49 -6.37
N LEU A 158 7.06 39.49 -6.78
CA LEU A 158 7.13 40.88 -6.29
C LEU A 158 6.90 41.01 -4.77
N THR A 159 6.26 40.02 -4.16
CA THR A 159 5.92 40.01 -2.72
C THR A 159 6.89 39.16 -1.90
N ASN A 160 7.39 38.04 -2.45
CA ASN A 160 8.12 37.01 -1.70
C ASN A 160 9.62 36.91 -2.04
N VAL A 161 10.09 37.47 -3.17
CA VAL A 161 11.52 37.41 -3.57
C VAL A 161 12.21 38.74 -3.25
N PRO A 162 13.17 38.78 -2.31
CA PRO A 162 13.85 40.02 -1.93
C PRO A 162 14.61 40.68 -3.08
N GLY A 163 14.49 42.01 -3.22
CA GLY A 163 15.25 42.81 -4.18
C GLY A 163 14.68 42.87 -5.60
N VAL A 164 13.71 41.99 -5.97
CA VAL A 164 13.10 42.02 -7.31
C VAL A 164 12.26 43.27 -7.50
N LYS A 165 11.45 43.62 -6.51
CA LYS A 165 10.56 44.79 -6.57
C LYS A 165 11.37 46.08 -6.69
N GLU A 166 12.38 46.26 -5.83
CA GLU A 166 13.27 47.41 -5.84
C GLU A 166 14.03 47.52 -7.18
N ALA A 167 14.52 46.39 -7.71
CA ALA A 167 15.18 46.37 -9.01
C ALA A 167 14.22 46.70 -10.18
N ILE A 168 12.95 46.34 -10.09
CA ILE A 168 11.91 46.71 -11.08
C ILE A 168 11.58 48.20 -11.02
N GLU A 169 11.44 48.76 -9.81
CA GLU A 169 11.22 50.21 -9.59
C GLU A 169 12.43 51.05 -10.06
N GLU A 170 13.66 50.53 -9.92
CA GLU A 170 14.88 51.13 -10.48
C GLU A 170 15.08 50.88 -12.00
N GLY A 171 14.22 50.10 -12.67
CA GLY A 171 14.40 49.74 -14.09
C GLY A 171 15.63 48.87 -14.38
N THR A 172 16.09 48.09 -13.39
CA THR A 172 17.30 47.26 -13.44
C THR A 172 17.07 45.76 -13.20
N CYS A 173 15.82 45.32 -13.16
CA CYS A 173 15.44 43.92 -13.32
C CYS A 173 15.11 43.63 -14.79
N TYR A 174 15.46 42.43 -15.26
CA TYR A 174 14.89 41.82 -16.47
C TYR A 174 14.01 40.64 -16.06
N ILE A 175 12.83 40.52 -16.69
CA ILE A 175 11.97 39.34 -16.61
C ILE A 175 11.98 38.62 -17.95
N GLY A 176 11.92 37.29 -17.96
CA GLY A 176 11.92 36.53 -19.20
C GLY A 176 11.72 35.03 -19.04
N THR A 177 11.52 34.39 -20.18
CA THR A 177 11.48 32.94 -20.38
C THR A 177 12.92 32.41 -20.57
N ILE A 178 13.12 31.09 -20.46
CA ILE A 178 14.47 30.47 -20.46
C ILE A 178 15.27 30.75 -21.76
N ASN A 179 14.61 30.81 -22.93
CA ASN A 179 15.24 31.27 -24.18
C ASN A 179 15.80 32.69 -24.09
N THR A 180 15.09 33.66 -23.51
CA THR A 180 15.57 35.04 -23.36
C THR A 180 16.81 35.09 -22.48
N TRP A 181 16.87 34.28 -21.42
CA TRP A 181 18.04 34.14 -20.56
C TRP A 181 19.25 33.51 -21.29
N ILE A 182 19.03 32.44 -22.08
CA ILE A 182 20.07 31.81 -22.89
C ILE A 182 20.58 32.80 -23.97
N LEU A 183 19.68 33.45 -24.70
CA LEU A 183 19.99 34.43 -25.73
C LEU A 183 20.82 35.59 -25.17
N TRP A 184 20.38 36.16 -24.04
CA TRP A 184 21.06 37.27 -23.39
C TRP A 184 22.50 36.91 -23.01
N ASN A 185 22.72 35.73 -22.40
CA ASN A 185 24.05 35.27 -22.04
C ASN A 185 24.92 34.94 -23.27
N LEU A 186 24.42 34.15 -24.24
CA LEU A 186 25.19 33.74 -25.42
C LEU A 186 25.60 34.93 -26.30
N THR A 187 24.80 35.99 -26.35
CA THR A 187 25.12 37.22 -27.11
C THR A 187 26.01 38.22 -26.35
N GLY A 188 26.22 38.05 -25.04
CA GLY A 188 27.24 38.80 -24.30
C GLY A 188 26.94 39.16 -22.85
N GLY A 189 25.74 38.87 -22.34
CA GLY A 189 25.35 39.15 -20.95
C GLY A 189 25.49 40.63 -20.58
N LEU A 190 26.29 40.91 -19.55
CA LEU A 190 26.59 42.29 -19.13
C LEU A 190 27.27 43.12 -20.23
N ASP A 191 28.06 42.49 -21.10
CA ASP A 191 28.79 43.14 -22.18
C ASP A 191 27.93 43.32 -23.45
N GLY A 192 26.68 43.74 -23.29
CA GLY A 192 25.75 44.05 -24.39
C GLY A 192 24.90 42.87 -24.88
N GLY A 193 24.52 41.93 -24.01
CA GLY A 193 23.60 40.84 -24.33
C GLY A 193 22.22 41.32 -24.79
N VAL A 194 21.67 40.65 -25.80
CA VAL A 194 20.38 40.94 -26.44
C VAL A 194 19.23 40.49 -25.54
N TYR A 195 18.22 41.35 -25.38
CA TYR A 195 17.08 41.10 -24.49
C TYR A 195 15.75 41.22 -25.27
N CYS A 196 15.31 40.08 -25.82
CA CYS A 196 14.06 39.94 -26.56
C CYS A 196 13.46 38.53 -26.35
N THR A 197 12.19 38.36 -26.73
CA THR A 197 11.53 37.06 -26.86
C THR A 197 10.77 37.01 -28.18
N ASP A 198 10.22 35.86 -28.53
CA ASP A 198 9.40 35.68 -29.74
C ASP A 198 7.91 35.57 -29.42
N VAL A 199 7.05 35.70 -30.44
CA VAL A 199 5.59 35.61 -30.26
C VAL A 199 5.12 34.28 -29.66
N THR A 200 5.82 33.16 -29.92
CA THR A 200 5.42 31.83 -29.42
C THR A 200 5.76 31.60 -27.94
N ASN A 201 6.82 32.22 -27.42
CA ASN A 201 7.07 32.30 -25.98
C ASN A 201 6.19 33.36 -25.31
N GLY A 202 5.94 34.50 -25.98
CA GLY A 202 5.12 35.60 -25.45
C GLY A 202 3.67 35.19 -25.18
N GLN A 203 3.01 34.58 -26.17
CA GLN A 203 1.59 34.19 -26.11
C GLN A 203 1.21 33.45 -24.83
N ILE A 204 2.02 32.48 -24.40
CA ILE A 204 1.66 31.53 -23.34
C ILE A 204 1.98 32.05 -21.93
N THR A 205 2.46 33.29 -21.80
CA THR A 205 2.63 33.93 -20.48
C THR A 205 1.30 34.36 -19.85
N GLY A 206 0.28 34.62 -20.66
CA GLY A 206 -1.00 35.19 -20.21
C GLY A 206 -1.00 36.72 -20.03
N LEU A 207 0.11 37.42 -20.25
CA LEU A 207 0.17 38.89 -20.24
C LEU A 207 0.35 39.47 -21.66
N PHE A 208 0.00 38.66 -22.65
CA PHE A 208 0.22 38.88 -24.06
C PHE A 208 -1.11 38.86 -24.81
N ASN A 209 -1.28 39.78 -25.74
CA ASN A 209 -2.49 39.99 -26.51
C ASN A 209 -2.36 39.34 -27.89
N LEU A 210 -3.16 38.31 -28.16
CA LEU A 210 -3.06 37.50 -29.39
C LEU A 210 -3.45 38.26 -30.66
N GLU A 211 -4.34 39.27 -30.57
CA GLU A 211 -4.76 40.05 -31.73
C GLU A 211 -3.68 41.05 -32.19
N THR A 212 -2.83 41.53 -31.27
CA THR A 212 -1.76 42.51 -31.54
C THR A 212 -0.36 41.92 -31.58
N CYS A 213 -0.17 40.70 -31.07
CA CYS A 213 1.13 40.07 -30.82
C CYS A 213 2.07 40.88 -29.91
N THR A 214 1.54 41.55 -28.88
CA THR A 214 2.32 42.38 -27.92
C THR A 214 1.90 42.18 -26.47
N TRP A 215 2.75 42.64 -25.53
CA TRP A 215 2.45 42.67 -24.09
C TRP A 215 1.29 43.64 -23.80
N ASP A 216 0.23 43.13 -23.18
CA ASP A 216 -1.02 43.88 -23.01
C ASP A 216 -0.95 44.89 -21.84
N PRO A 217 -1.08 46.21 -22.09
CA PRO A 217 -0.97 47.20 -21.03
C PRO A 217 -2.13 47.15 -20.01
N GLU A 218 -3.32 46.70 -20.41
CA GLU A 218 -4.49 46.64 -19.53
C GLU A 218 -4.39 45.44 -18.58
N LEU A 219 -3.97 44.27 -19.08
CA LEU A 219 -3.67 43.11 -18.24
C LEU A 219 -2.51 43.40 -17.28
N CYS A 220 -1.44 44.04 -17.76
CA CYS A 220 -0.32 44.49 -16.92
C CYS A 220 -0.82 45.44 -15.81
N SER A 221 -1.68 46.40 -16.14
CA SER A 221 -2.27 47.31 -15.15
C SER A 221 -3.20 46.60 -14.16
N TYR A 222 -3.99 45.61 -14.59
CA TYR A 222 -4.90 44.83 -13.73
C TYR A 222 -4.13 44.04 -12.67
N PHE A 223 -3.12 43.27 -13.09
CA PHE A 223 -2.26 42.49 -12.21
C PHE A 223 -1.18 43.31 -11.50
N LYS A 224 -1.13 44.64 -11.73
CA LYS A 224 -0.18 45.60 -11.15
C LYS A 224 1.29 45.32 -11.49
N ILE A 225 1.53 44.82 -12.70
CA ILE A 225 2.84 44.46 -13.23
C ILE A 225 3.35 45.63 -14.10
N PRO A 226 4.51 46.24 -13.80
CA PRO A 226 5.00 47.36 -14.61
C PRO A 226 5.41 46.92 -16.02
N HIS A 227 4.79 47.48 -17.06
CA HIS A 227 4.96 47.07 -18.46
C HIS A 227 6.41 47.13 -18.98
N HIS A 228 7.26 47.99 -18.40
CA HIS A 228 8.66 48.18 -18.80
C HIS A 228 9.61 47.01 -18.42
N VAL A 229 9.14 45.99 -17.70
CA VAL A 229 9.96 44.85 -17.26
C VAL A 229 10.06 43.73 -18.29
N PHE A 230 9.31 43.82 -19.39
CA PHE A 230 9.21 42.77 -20.40
C PHE A 230 10.17 42.96 -21.57
N ALA A 231 10.51 41.84 -22.22
CA ALA A 231 11.44 41.80 -23.35
C ALA A 231 10.78 42.29 -24.65
N GLU A 232 11.57 42.84 -25.58
CA GLU A 232 11.08 43.17 -26.94
C GLU A 232 10.53 41.90 -27.62
N VAL A 233 9.33 41.98 -28.20
CA VAL A 233 8.73 40.86 -28.95
C VAL A 233 9.18 40.94 -30.41
N LYS A 234 9.73 39.85 -30.94
CA LYS A 234 10.25 39.76 -32.31
C LYS A 234 9.65 38.59 -33.10
N SER A 235 9.91 38.58 -34.41
CA SER A 235 9.63 37.42 -35.27
C SER A 235 10.42 36.21 -34.80
N THR A 236 9.75 35.07 -34.63
CA THR A 236 10.32 33.73 -34.33
C THR A 236 11.49 33.34 -35.24
N SER A 237 11.53 33.90 -36.45
CA SER A 237 12.63 33.80 -37.41
C SER A 237 13.15 35.21 -37.76
N GLU A 238 14.21 35.64 -37.08
CA GLU A 238 14.92 36.93 -37.22
C GLU A 238 16.36 36.77 -36.71
N ILE A 239 17.34 37.51 -37.24
CA ILE A 239 18.72 37.49 -36.70
C ILE A 239 18.79 38.35 -35.43
N TYR A 240 18.56 37.74 -34.26
CA TYR A 240 18.60 38.43 -32.96
C TYR A 240 20.02 38.91 -32.59
N GLY A 241 21.04 38.12 -32.92
CA GLY A 241 22.42 38.41 -32.52
C GLY A 241 23.41 37.32 -32.95
N TYR A 242 24.58 37.33 -32.33
CA TYR A 242 25.67 36.38 -32.61
C TYR A 242 26.20 35.81 -31.30
N VAL A 243 26.51 34.52 -31.28
CA VAL A 243 27.21 33.86 -30.16
C VAL A 243 28.57 34.55 -29.97
N LYS A 244 28.84 35.06 -28.77
CA LYS A 244 30.01 35.91 -28.50
C LYS A 244 31.27 35.13 -28.16
N ASN A 245 31.13 34.02 -27.43
CA ASN A 245 32.22 33.23 -26.83
C ASN A 245 32.01 31.72 -27.08
N GLY A 246 33.03 30.90 -26.79
CA GLY A 246 32.98 29.44 -26.97
C GLY A 246 33.17 28.99 -28.42
N ALA A 247 33.03 27.69 -28.68
CA ALA A 247 33.32 27.08 -29.97
C ALA A 247 32.47 27.60 -31.13
N PHE A 248 31.25 28.09 -30.85
CA PHE A 248 30.34 28.68 -31.83
C PHE A 248 30.46 30.21 -31.93
N ALA A 249 31.52 30.84 -31.39
CA ALA A 249 31.72 32.28 -31.51
C ALA A 249 31.64 32.78 -32.97
N GLY A 250 30.77 33.77 -33.21
CA GLY A 250 30.46 34.29 -34.54
C GLY A 250 29.35 33.56 -35.29
N VAL A 251 28.80 32.46 -34.76
CA VAL A 251 27.56 31.85 -35.30
C VAL A 251 26.37 32.76 -34.94
N PRO A 252 25.53 33.15 -35.91
CA PRO A 252 24.34 33.95 -35.65
C PRO A 252 23.24 33.11 -35.00
N ILE A 253 22.62 33.68 -33.96
CA ILE A 253 21.40 33.14 -33.36
C ILE A 253 20.24 33.76 -34.13
N SER A 254 19.46 32.94 -34.83
CA SER A 254 18.44 33.43 -35.77
C SER A 254 17.11 32.67 -35.78
N GLY A 255 16.91 31.74 -34.86
CA GLY A 255 15.62 31.10 -34.57
C GLY A 255 15.35 31.12 -33.07
N MET A 256 14.13 31.45 -32.66
CA MET A 256 13.71 31.41 -31.26
C MET A 256 12.23 31.09 -31.24
N ILE A 257 11.86 29.99 -30.60
CA ILE A 257 10.52 29.39 -30.69
C ILE A 257 10.23 28.57 -29.42
N GLY A 258 8.97 28.46 -29.01
CA GLY A 258 8.56 27.58 -27.91
C GLY A 258 8.54 26.10 -28.29
N ASP A 259 8.86 25.19 -27.36
CA ASP A 259 9.11 23.77 -27.67
C ASP A 259 7.97 23.03 -28.37
N GLN A 260 6.72 23.36 -28.04
CA GLN A 260 5.55 22.75 -28.67
C GLN A 260 5.38 23.19 -30.12
N MET A 261 5.53 24.48 -30.40
CA MET A 261 5.55 25.01 -31.77
C MET A 261 6.79 24.55 -32.53
N ALA A 262 7.95 24.46 -31.86
CA ALA A 262 9.19 23.96 -32.44
C ALA A 262 9.04 22.51 -32.91
N GLY A 263 8.56 21.60 -32.05
CA GLY A 263 8.30 20.21 -32.45
C GLY A 263 7.27 20.12 -33.59
N THR A 264 6.26 20.98 -33.60
CA THR A 264 5.24 21.03 -34.68
C THR A 264 5.85 21.44 -36.03
N VAL A 265 6.75 22.44 -36.02
CA VAL A 265 7.54 22.86 -37.20
C VAL A 265 8.54 21.76 -37.61
N GLY A 266 9.18 21.09 -36.65
CA GLY A 266 10.08 19.97 -36.87
C GLY A 266 9.39 18.76 -37.51
N GLN A 267 8.14 18.47 -37.15
CA GLN A 267 7.29 17.46 -37.80
C GLN A 267 6.65 17.94 -39.12
N LEU A 268 7.10 19.08 -39.67
CA LEU A 268 6.65 19.64 -40.95
C LEU A 268 5.13 19.83 -41.03
N CYS A 269 4.47 20.14 -39.90
CA CYS A 269 3.02 20.32 -39.81
C CYS A 269 2.58 21.70 -40.31
N PHE A 270 2.81 21.97 -41.60
CA PHE A 270 2.59 23.28 -42.23
C PHE A 270 1.20 23.48 -42.84
N LYS A 271 0.34 22.46 -42.88
CA LYS A 271 -1.03 22.53 -43.41
C LYS A 271 -2.07 22.42 -42.31
N GLU A 272 -3.22 23.04 -42.52
CA GLU A 272 -4.41 22.93 -41.67
C GLU A 272 -4.82 21.46 -41.49
N GLY A 273 -5.21 21.09 -40.27
CA GLY A 273 -5.60 19.74 -39.87
C GLY A 273 -4.45 18.77 -39.58
N GLN A 274 -3.19 19.15 -39.81
CA GLN A 274 -2.04 18.34 -39.37
C GLN A 274 -1.88 18.42 -37.84
N SER A 275 -1.71 17.27 -37.19
CA SER A 275 -1.62 17.14 -35.73
C SER A 275 -0.33 16.45 -35.27
N LYS A 276 0.24 16.93 -34.17
CA LYS A 276 1.45 16.45 -33.51
C LYS A 276 1.20 16.34 -32.01
N CYS A 277 1.37 15.15 -31.43
CA CYS A 277 1.35 14.94 -29.99
C CYS A 277 2.73 14.51 -29.49
N THR A 278 3.38 15.35 -28.69
CA THR A 278 4.54 14.92 -27.89
C THR A 278 4.07 14.07 -26.72
N TYR A 279 4.86 13.09 -26.29
CA TYR A 279 4.72 12.38 -25.01
C TYR A 279 6.05 12.47 -24.24
N GLY A 280 6.17 13.51 -23.40
CA GLY A 280 7.39 13.90 -22.69
C GLY A 280 7.17 14.04 -21.18
N THR A 281 7.50 15.21 -20.60
CA THR A 281 7.16 15.53 -19.19
C THR A 281 5.69 15.97 -19.08
N ALA A 282 5.20 16.69 -20.09
CA ALA A 282 3.79 16.69 -20.47
C ALA A 282 3.63 15.91 -21.79
N GLY A 283 2.40 15.50 -22.09
CA GLY A 283 1.98 15.28 -23.46
C GLY A 283 1.47 16.61 -24.01
N CYS A 284 1.57 16.88 -25.31
CA CYS A 284 1.21 18.18 -25.86
C CYS A 284 0.63 18.07 -27.28
N LEU A 285 -0.69 18.31 -27.42
CA LEU A 285 -1.42 18.19 -28.68
C LEU A 285 -1.45 19.51 -29.46
N ASN A 286 -0.52 19.60 -30.41
CA ASN A 286 -0.48 20.70 -31.35
C ASN A 286 -1.23 20.32 -32.62
N ILE A 287 -2.21 21.13 -33.01
CA ILE A 287 -2.88 21.03 -34.30
C ILE A 287 -2.62 22.33 -35.05
N ASN A 288 -2.15 22.24 -36.30
CA ASN A 288 -2.12 23.39 -37.18
C ASN A 288 -3.56 23.67 -37.64
N THR A 289 -4.12 24.80 -37.22
CA THR A 289 -5.49 25.23 -37.50
C THR A 289 -5.54 26.43 -38.46
N GLY A 290 -4.39 26.80 -39.04
CA GLY A 290 -4.17 28.13 -39.56
C GLY A 290 -3.99 29.13 -38.42
N ALA A 291 -4.89 30.11 -38.31
CA ALA A 291 -4.77 31.25 -37.40
C ALA A 291 -5.52 31.08 -36.05
N LYS A 292 -5.49 29.90 -35.43
CA LYS A 292 -6.11 29.62 -34.11
C LYS A 292 -5.20 28.75 -33.21
N GLY A 293 -5.55 28.65 -31.92
CA GLY A 293 -4.69 28.08 -30.87
C GLY A 293 -4.56 26.54 -30.83
N ALA A 294 -3.72 26.07 -29.90
CA ALA A 294 -3.36 24.66 -29.64
C ALA A 294 -3.47 24.30 -28.13
N VAL A 295 -3.20 23.05 -27.74
CA VAL A 295 -3.63 22.45 -26.44
C VAL A 295 -2.56 21.50 -25.83
N GLU A 296 -2.48 21.38 -24.49
CA GLU A 296 -1.43 20.61 -23.78
C GLU A 296 -1.95 19.74 -22.60
N GLY A 297 -1.32 18.57 -22.34
CA GLY A 297 -1.63 17.64 -21.23
C GLY A 297 -0.88 16.27 -21.20
N CYS A 298 -0.37 15.89 -20.01
CA CYS A 298 -0.07 14.51 -19.51
C CYS A 298 1.22 13.74 -19.93
N GLY A 299 2.25 13.71 -19.04
CA GLY A 299 3.47 12.89 -19.23
C GLY A 299 4.26 12.47 -17.97
N GLN A 300 4.11 13.14 -16.81
CA GLN A 300 4.90 12.85 -15.60
C GLN A 300 4.65 11.45 -15.00
N LEU A 301 3.50 10.84 -15.31
CA LEU A 301 2.97 9.61 -14.72
C LEU A 301 3.96 8.43 -14.71
N MET A 302 4.64 8.16 -15.84
CA MET A 302 5.51 6.98 -15.97
C MET A 302 6.77 7.06 -15.09
N ARG A 303 7.20 8.28 -14.71
CA ARG A 303 8.29 8.48 -13.75
C ARG A 303 7.80 8.28 -12.34
N TRP A 304 6.63 8.82 -11.99
CA TRP A 304 6.02 8.64 -10.67
C TRP A 304 5.82 7.16 -10.31
N LEU A 305 5.40 6.30 -11.25
CA LEU A 305 5.30 4.84 -11.02
C LEU A 305 6.65 4.18 -10.69
N ARG A 306 7.75 4.67 -11.26
CA ARG A 306 9.12 4.15 -11.07
C ARG A 306 9.79 4.73 -9.82
N ASP A 307 9.76 6.05 -9.67
CA ASP A 307 10.58 6.80 -8.69
C ASP A 307 9.88 6.94 -7.34
N ASN A 308 8.59 7.29 -7.36
CA ASN A 308 7.79 7.59 -6.17
C ASN A 308 7.07 6.34 -5.62
N LEU A 309 6.45 5.56 -6.50
CA LEU A 309 5.67 4.37 -6.10
C LEU A 309 6.52 3.08 -6.14
N GLN A 310 7.56 3.03 -6.98
CA GLN A 310 8.55 1.95 -7.05
C GLN A 310 7.97 0.57 -7.43
N ILE A 311 6.87 0.55 -8.18
CA ILE A 311 6.25 -0.70 -8.68
C ILE A 311 6.95 -1.27 -9.93
N VAL A 312 7.86 -0.50 -10.54
CA VAL A 312 8.70 -0.87 -11.68
C VAL A 312 10.12 -0.35 -11.50
N GLN A 313 11.11 -1.11 -11.98
CA GLN A 313 12.52 -0.72 -11.96
C GLN A 313 12.88 0.23 -13.11
N SER A 314 12.12 0.21 -14.20
CA SER A 314 12.34 1.10 -15.36
C SER A 314 11.05 1.44 -16.09
N VAL A 315 11.05 2.55 -16.83
CA VAL A 315 9.92 2.94 -17.70
C VAL A 315 9.66 1.92 -18.81
N ASN A 316 10.68 1.15 -19.21
CA ASN A 316 10.55 0.11 -20.24
C ASN A 316 9.81 -1.14 -19.72
N GLU A 317 9.90 -1.44 -18.41
CA GLU A 317 9.17 -2.56 -17.78
C GLU A 317 7.65 -2.37 -17.87
N ILE A 318 7.18 -1.11 -17.89
CA ILE A 318 5.75 -0.75 -17.97
C ILE A 318 5.10 -1.35 -19.23
N GLU A 319 5.78 -1.38 -20.38
CA GLU A 319 5.22 -1.99 -21.59
C GLU A 319 5.03 -3.51 -21.44
N THR A 320 6.04 -4.21 -20.91
CA THR A 320 5.98 -5.66 -20.69
C THR A 320 4.90 -6.04 -19.68
N LEU A 321 4.77 -5.30 -18.58
CA LEU A 321 3.73 -5.55 -17.56
C LEU A 321 2.33 -5.21 -18.09
N ALA A 322 2.14 -4.08 -18.76
CA ALA A 322 0.85 -3.69 -19.33
C ALA A 322 0.41 -4.55 -20.52
N ALA A 323 1.34 -5.25 -21.17
CA ALA A 323 1.07 -6.27 -22.19
C ALA A 323 0.77 -7.66 -21.60
N SER A 324 1.10 -7.91 -20.33
CA SER A 324 0.83 -9.20 -19.66
C SER A 324 -0.61 -9.33 -19.14
N VAL A 325 -1.41 -8.27 -19.25
CA VAL A 325 -2.85 -8.23 -18.99
C VAL A 325 -3.59 -7.79 -20.24
N ASP A 326 -4.77 -8.36 -20.48
CA ASP A 326 -5.64 -8.04 -21.61
C ASP A 326 -6.38 -6.71 -21.41
N SER A 327 -6.91 -6.48 -20.20
CA SER A 327 -7.63 -5.28 -19.77
C SER A 327 -7.19 -4.78 -18.38
N THR A 328 -7.68 -3.61 -17.98
CA THR A 328 -7.50 -3.07 -16.63
C THR A 328 -8.43 -3.67 -15.58
N HIS A 329 -9.45 -4.44 -15.98
CA HIS A 329 -10.54 -4.92 -15.12
C HIS A 329 -11.19 -3.77 -14.32
N ASP A 330 -11.67 -2.76 -15.07
CA ASP A 330 -12.31 -1.53 -14.58
C ASP A 330 -11.53 -0.69 -13.56
N CYS A 331 -10.21 -0.90 -13.48
CA CYS A 331 -9.27 -0.04 -12.77
C CYS A 331 -8.84 1.14 -13.66
N PHE A 332 -9.00 2.37 -13.17
CA PHE A 332 -8.67 3.60 -13.91
C PHE A 332 -7.66 4.46 -13.14
N PHE A 333 -6.82 5.16 -13.89
CA PHE A 333 -5.89 6.17 -13.37
C PHE A 333 -6.32 7.55 -13.86
N VAL A 334 -6.29 8.57 -12.99
CA VAL A 334 -6.47 9.97 -13.35
C VAL A 334 -5.21 10.74 -12.97
N PRO A 335 -4.33 11.15 -13.91
CA PRO A 335 -2.98 11.65 -13.62
C PRO A 335 -2.92 13.14 -13.21
N ALA A 336 -3.89 13.61 -12.44
CA ALA A 336 -4.06 15.01 -12.04
C ALA A 336 -3.12 15.46 -10.89
N PHE A 337 -1.83 15.10 -10.94
CA PHE A 337 -0.87 15.34 -9.85
C PHE A 337 -0.63 16.82 -9.50
N GLY A 338 -1.00 17.74 -10.40
CA GLY A 338 -0.96 19.19 -10.21
C GLY A 338 -2.23 19.88 -10.72
N GLY A 339 -3.39 19.20 -10.64
CA GLY A 339 -4.62 19.60 -11.32
C GLY A 339 -4.83 18.85 -12.64
N LEU A 340 -6.02 19.01 -13.23
CA LEU A 340 -6.32 18.61 -14.60
C LEU A 340 -6.14 19.84 -15.50
N LEU A 341 -5.21 19.79 -16.45
CA LEU A 341 -5.01 20.85 -17.44
C LEU A 341 -6.06 20.72 -18.57
N SER A 342 -5.75 21.19 -19.77
CA SER A 342 -6.67 21.16 -20.91
C SER A 342 -7.17 19.73 -21.22
N PRO A 343 -8.43 19.53 -21.62
CA PRO A 343 -9.49 20.54 -21.82
C PRO A 343 -10.17 21.04 -20.55
N TYR A 344 -9.86 20.47 -19.38
CA TYR A 344 -10.63 20.65 -18.14
C TYR A 344 -10.29 21.94 -17.36
N TRP A 345 -9.00 22.22 -17.13
CA TRP A 345 -8.49 23.38 -16.37
C TRP A 345 -8.98 23.48 -14.92
N GLU A 346 -8.84 22.39 -14.16
CA GLU A 346 -9.21 22.30 -12.74
C GLU A 346 -7.94 22.18 -11.87
N ASP A 347 -7.42 23.31 -11.37
CA ASP A 347 -6.21 23.40 -10.52
C ASP A 347 -6.35 22.64 -9.17
N ASP A 348 -7.58 22.31 -8.73
CA ASP A 348 -7.86 21.60 -7.47
C ASP A 348 -7.93 20.07 -7.61
N ALA A 349 -8.05 19.54 -8.84
CA ALA A 349 -8.13 18.10 -9.11
C ALA A 349 -6.84 17.36 -8.69
N ARG A 350 -6.95 16.10 -8.27
CA ARG A 350 -5.82 15.32 -7.72
C ARG A 350 -5.70 13.93 -8.31
N GLY A 351 -4.47 13.42 -8.31
CA GLY A 351 -4.15 12.09 -8.78
C GLY A 351 -5.01 11.03 -8.08
N THR A 352 -5.64 10.17 -8.88
CA THR A 352 -6.61 9.18 -8.39
C THR A 352 -6.40 7.83 -9.07
N ILE A 353 -6.49 6.75 -8.31
CA ILE A 353 -6.65 5.37 -8.80
C ILE A 353 -8.00 4.89 -8.28
N VAL A 354 -8.86 4.35 -9.12
CA VAL A 354 -10.23 3.95 -8.77
C VAL A 354 -10.59 2.64 -9.45
N GLY A 355 -11.56 1.89 -8.91
CA GLY A 355 -12.03 0.63 -9.49
C GLY A 355 -11.30 -0.63 -9.03
N MET A 356 -10.36 -0.54 -8.08
CA MET A 356 -9.53 -1.68 -7.69
C MET A 356 -10.31 -2.78 -6.97
N THR A 357 -10.01 -4.03 -7.29
CA THR A 357 -10.48 -5.25 -6.60
C THR A 357 -9.30 -5.98 -5.95
N SER A 358 -9.57 -7.05 -5.21
CA SER A 358 -8.55 -7.96 -4.67
C SER A 358 -7.68 -8.62 -5.76
N TYR A 359 -8.15 -8.62 -7.02
CA TYR A 359 -7.44 -9.18 -8.18
C TYR A 359 -6.62 -8.13 -8.95
N THR A 360 -6.83 -6.83 -8.69
CA THR A 360 -5.97 -5.77 -9.22
C THR A 360 -4.53 -5.97 -8.72
N ARG A 361 -3.56 -5.68 -9.59
CA ARG A 361 -2.10 -5.86 -9.38
C ARG A 361 -1.33 -4.72 -10.05
N ARG A 362 -0.02 -4.60 -9.81
CA ARG A 362 0.84 -3.61 -10.45
C ARG A 362 0.76 -3.62 -11.99
N GLU A 363 0.54 -4.78 -12.63
CA GLU A 363 0.37 -4.88 -14.09
C GLU A 363 -0.86 -4.09 -14.59
N HIS A 364 -1.99 -4.24 -13.89
CA HIS A 364 -3.25 -3.54 -14.20
C HIS A 364 -3.10 -2.02 -14.01
N ILE A 365 -2.35 -1.58 -12.99
CA ILE A 365 -2.08 -0.15 -12.74
C ILE A 365 -1.13 0.42 -13.78
N CYS A 366 -0.11 -0.33 -14.22
CA CYS A 366 0.72 0.03 -15.37
C CYS A 366 -0.12 0.17 -16.66
N ARG A 367 -1.08 -0.73 -16.88
CA ARG A 367 -1.99 -0.66 -18.04
C ARG A 367 -2.95 0.54 -17.95
N ALA A 368 -3.58 0.76 -16.81
CA ALA A 368 -4.46 1.91 -16.55
C ALA A 368 -3.71 3.24 -16.70
N ALA A 369 -2.42 3.29 -16.35
CA ALA A 369 -1.58 4.45 -16.57
C ALA A 369 -1.36 4.75 -18.07
N LEU A 370 -1.05 3.74 -18.90
CA LEU A 370 -0.96 3.92 -20.36
C LEU A 370 -2.30 4.38 -20.94
N GLU A 371 -3.41 3.72 -20.58
CA GLU A 371 -4.74 4.05 -21.08
C GLU A 371 -5.21 5.44 -20.64
N SER A 372 -4.94 5.87 -19.40
CA SER A 372 -5.24 7.24 -18.93
C SER A 372 -4.51 8.31 -19.73
N THR A 373 -3.29 8.04 -20.17
CA THR A 373 -2.53 8.94 -21.04
C THR A 373 -3.24 9.07 -22.40
N CYS A 374 -3.73 7.95 -22.94
CA CYS A 374 -4.44 7.93 -24.22
C CYS A 374 -5.85 8.53 -24.17
N PHE A 375 -6.56 8.40 -23.04
CA PHE A 375 -7.83 9.08 -22.80
C PHE A 375 -7.65 10.59 -22.77
N MET A 376 -6.68 11.12 -22.00
CA MET A 376 -6.40 12.56 -21.95
C MET A 376 -6.04 13.13 -23.34
N VAL A 377 -5.27 12.40 -24.16
CA VAL A 377 -4.98 12.81 -25.55
C VAL A 377 -6.24 12.78 -26.43
N LYS A 378 -7.13 11.80 -26.24
CA LYS A 378 -8.42 11.74 -26.95
C LYS A 378 -9.34 12.91 -26.55
N ASP A 379 -9.37 13.29 -25.28
CA ASP A 379 -10.18 14.41 -24.80
C ASP A 379 -9.67 15.74 -25.37
N MET A 380 -8.34 15.92 -25.41
CA MET A 380 -7.71 17.06 -26.09
C MET A 380 -8.04 17.10 -27.59
N ILE A 381 -7.96 15.96 -28.30
CA ILE A 381 -8.36 15.88 -29.72
C ILE A 381 -9.83 16.28 -29.88
N THR A 382 -10.72 15.68 -29.08
CA THR A 382 -12.17 15.95 -29.13
C THR A 382 -12.47 17.44 -28.91
N GLY A 383 -11.84 18.06 -27.91
CA GLY A 383 -11.97 19.49 -27.64
C GLY A 383 -11.51 20.37 -28.80
N VAL A 384 -10.34 20.07 -29.40
CA VAL A 384 -9.83 20.86 -30.53
C VAL A 384 -10.62 20.62 -31.82
N GLU A 385 -11.10 19.40 -32.10
CA GLU A 385 -12.00 19.15 -33.24
C GLU A 385 -13.30 19.97 -33.12
N VAL A 386 -13.84 20.13 -31.90
CA VAL A 386 -15.03 20.95 -31.59
C VAL A 386 -14.74 22.46 -31.71
N ASP A 387 -13.69 22.97 -31.06
CA ASP A 387 -13.36 24.41 -31.03
C ASP A 387 -12.93 24.95 -32.41
N THR A 388 -12.30 24.11 -33.23
CA THR A 388 -11.73 24.52 -34.52
C THR A 388 -12.62 24.20 -35.72
N GLY A 389 -13.41 23.12 -35.64
CA GLY A 389 -14.17 22.54 -36.75
C GLY A 389 -13.33 21.67 -37.71
N PHE A 390 -12.06 21.41 -37.41
CA PHE A 390 -11.15 20.62 -38.25
C PHE A 390 -10.90 19.22 -37.66
N PRO A 391 -11.49 18.14 -38.22
CA PRO A 391 -11.19 16.79 -37.76
C PRO A 391 -9.79 16.33 -38.20
N ILE A 392 -9.03 15.68 -37.32
CA ILE A 392 -7.68 15.20 -37.64
C ILE A 392 -7.74 13.97 -38.56
N SER A 393 -6.83 13.87 -39.53
CA SER A 393 -6.73 12.69 -40.41
C SER A 393 -5.80 11.60 -39.84
N GLU A 394 -4.77 12.02 -39.11
CA GLU A 394 -3.67 11.22 -38.57
C GLU A 394 -3.10 11.96 -37.34
N LEU A 395 -2.43 11.23 -36.44
CA LEU A 395 -1.71 11.77 -35.30
C LEU A 395 -0.21 11.48 -35.42
N LEU A 396 0.61 12.50 -35.70
CA LEU A 396 2.07 12.38 -35.64
C LEU A 396 2.51 12.40 -34.17
N VAL A 397 3.48 11.58 -33.79
CA VAL A 397 3.94 11.47 -32.40
C VAL A 397 5.45 11.51 -32.25
N ASP A 398 5.90 12.17 -31.17
CA ASP A 398 7.29 12.23 -30.73
C ASP A 398 7.42 12.31 -29.19
N GLY A 399 8.65 12.36 -28.68
CA GLY A 399 8.94 12.38 -27.24
C GLY A 399 9.30 11.01 -26.66
N GLY A 400 9.88 11.01 -25.46
CA GLY A 400 10.53 9.83 -24.88
C GLY A 400 9.63 8.61 -24.68
N MET A 401 8.32 8.80 -24.48
CA MET A 401 7.39 7.68 -24.29
C MET A 401 6.96 7.00 -25.61
N THR A 402 7.17 7.61 -26.79
CA THR A 402 6.69 7.02 -28.05
C THR A 402 7.46 5.77 -28.48
N VAL A 403 8.52 5.39 -27.76
CA VAL A 403 9.19 4.09 -27.91
C VAL A 403 8.27 2.91 -27.57
N ASN A 404 7.33 3.13 -26.65
CA ASN A 404 6.34 2.14 -26.23
C ASN A 404 5.32 1.92 -27.36
N ASN A 405 5.32 0.73 -27.95
CA ASN A 405 4.47 0.39 -29.09
C ASN A 405 3.02 0.14 -28.64
N LEU A 406 2.83 -0.48 -27.48
CA LEU A 406 1.51 -0.71 -26.88
C LEU A 406 0.75 0.61 -26.66
N LEU A 407 1.42 1.64 -26.13
CA LEU A 407 0.86 2.99 -25.94
C LEU A 407 0.32 3.56 -27.26
N LEU A 408 1.10 3.49 -28.34
CA LEU A 408 0.71 4.04 -29.63
C LEU A 408 -0.43 3.24 -30.30
N GLN A 409 -0.47 1.92 -30.10
CA GLN A 409 -1.58 1.09 -30.57
C GLN A 409 -2.87 1.34 -29.77
N ILE A 410 -2.79 1.49 -28.44
CA ILE A 410 -3.92 1.90 -27.60
C ILE A 410 -4.44 3.26 -28.07
N GLN A 411 -3.56 4.23 -28.30
CA GLN A 411 -3.93 5.55 -28.81
C GLN A 411 -4.68 5.45 -30.15
N ALA A 412 -4.15 4.71 -31.11
CA ALA A 412 -4.75 4.53 -32.44
C ALA A 412 -6.15 3.90 -32.35
N ASN A 413 -6.31 2.90 -31.48
CA ASN A 413 -7.59 2.25 -31.22
C ASN A 413 -8.61 3.23 -30.59
N PHE A 414 -8.20 4.03 -29.59
CA PHE A 414 -9.09 4.96 -28.89
C PHE A 414 -9.55 6.15 -29.76
N ILE A 415 -8.71 6.67 -30.65
CA ILE A 415 -9.03 7.82 -31.53
C ILE A 415 -9.62 7.41 -32.88
N ASN A 416 -9.51 6.13 -33.27
CA ASN A 416 -9.96 5.61 -34.56
C ASN A 416 -9.29 6.33 -35.77
N LYS A 417 -7.98 6.61 -35.66
CA LYS A 417 -7.13 7.25 -36.69
C LYS A 417 -5.73 6.60 -36.67
N PRO A 418 -4.94 6.68 -37.76
CA PRO A 418 -3.54 6.27 -37.75
C PRO A 418 -2.71 7.10 -36.76
N VAL A 419 -1.85 6.43 -36.00
CA VAL A 419 -0.82 7.06 -35.15
C VAL A 419 0.55 6.78 -35.78
N ILE A 420 1.33 7.82 -36.04
CA ILE A 420 2.54 7.75 -36.87
C ILE A 420 3.73 8.24 -36.06
N ARG A 421 4.67 7.33 -35.74
CA ARG A 421 5.96 7.68 -35.15
C ARG A 421 6.85 8.25 -36.26
N SER A 422 7.36 9.46 -36.04
CA SER A 422 8.24 10.13 -37.00
C SER A 422 9.66 9.56 -36.98
N SER A 423 10.33 9.58 -38.13
CA SER A 423 11.78 9.32 -38.22
C SER A 423 12.65 10.44 -37.63
N ILE A 424 12.07 11.64 -37.41
CA ILE A 424 12.75 12.78 -36.80
C ILE A 424 12.66 12.65 -35.27
N THR A 425 13.69 12.05 -34.66
CA THR A 425 13.76 11.81 -33.21
C THR A 425 13.97 13.06 -32.37
N GLU A 426 14.56 14.12 -32.94
CA GLU A 426 14.88 15.39 -32.26
C GLU A 426 14.05 16.57 -32.82
N SER A 427 12.75 16.35 -33.03
CA SER A 427 11.82 17.27 -33.70
C SER A 427 11.82 18.69 -33.13
N THR A 428 11.83 18.84 -31.80
CA THR A 428 11.86 20.15 -31.11
C THR A 428 13.12 20.94 -31.46
N SER A 429 14.30 20.34 -31.30
CA SER A 429 15.58 20.94 -31.67
C SER A 429 15.68 21.21 -33.18
N PHE A 430 15.17 20.30 -34.01
CA PHE A 430 15.13 20.45 -35.47
C PHE A 430 14.25 21.64 -35.88
N GLY A 431 13.07 21.82 -35.27
CA GLY A 431 12.19 22.96 -35.55
C GLY A 431 12.79 24.32 -35.21
N ALA A 432 13.55 24.41 -34.12
CA ALA A 432 14.33 25.62 -33.81
C ALA A 432 15.43 25.86 -34.84
N ALA A 433 16.12 24.81 -35.29
CA ALA A 433 17.13 24.89 -36.34
C ALA A 433 16.53 25.28 -37.72
N LEU A 434 15.31 24.79 -38.03
CA LEU A 434 14.54 25.17 -39.22
C LEU A 434 14.24 26.68 -39.23
N MET A 435 13.68 27.20 -38.13
CA MET A 435 13.43 28.63 -37.97
C MET A 435 14.71 29.46 -38.07
N ALA A 436 15.84 28.96 -37.57
CA ALA A 436 17.13 29.64 -37.66
C ALA A 436 17.70 29.73 -39.07
N GLY A 437 17.58 28.66 -39.87
CA GLY A 437 18.05 28.63 -41.26
C GLY A 437 17.15 29.42 -42.21
N ALA A 438 15.83 29.46 -41.95
CA ALA A 438 14.89 30.28 -42.70
C ALA A 438 15.26 31.79 -42.64
N ALA A 439 15.57 32.31 -41.45
CA ALA A 439 16.07 33.69 -41.26
C ALA A 439 17.42 33.99 -41.96
N LYS A 440 18.11 32.97 -42.46
CA LYS A 440 19.37 33.08 -43.20
C LYS A 440 19.27 32.80 -44.70
N GLY A 441 18.11 32.38 -45.20
CA GLY A 441 18.00 31.88 -46.57
C GLY A 441 18.85 30.62 -46.80
N VAL A 442 18.96 29.75 -45.80
CA VAL A 442 19.47 28.38 -45.99
C VAL A 442 18.32 27.55 -46.56
N ASP A 443 18.50 26.96 -47.74
CA ASP A 443 17.46 26.15 -48.40
C ASP A 443 17.32 24.76 -47.75
N ILE A 444 16.59 24.70 -46.63
CA ILE A 444 16.31 23.45 -45.87
C ILE A 444 15.15 22.64 -46.47
N PHE A 445 14.67 23.01 -47.67
CA PHE A 445 13.38 22.58 -48.24
C PHE A 445 13.37 21.45 -49.30
N PRO A 446 14.46 20.73 -49.66
CA PRO A 446 14.35 19.64 -50.66
C PRO A 446 13.65 18.37 -50.13
N ILE A 447 13.29 18.35 -48.84
CA ILE A 447 12.74 17.17 -48.15
C ILE A 447 11.20 17.17 -48.24
N SER A 448 10.65 16.35 -49.13
CA SER A 448 9.21 16.08 -49.20
C SER A 448 8.73 15.35 -47.95
N ALA A 449 7.66 15.83 -47.30
CA ALA A 449 7.11 15.24 -46.07
C ALA A 449 6.85 13.72 -46.18
N ASP A 450 6.43 13.25 -47.35
CA ASP A 450 6.17 11.84 -47.66
C ASP A 450 7.40 10.91 -47.52
N LYS A 451 8.62 11.48 -47.44
CA LYS A 451 9.87 10.74 -47.19
C LYS A 451 10.30 10.69 -45.71
N MET A 452 9.73 11.51 -44.83
CA MET A 452 10.07 11.54 -43.39
C MET A 452 9.02 10.86 -42.49
N LYS A 453 7.79 10.68 -43.00
CA LYS A 453 6.67 10.07 -42.26
C LYS A 453 6.75 8.55 -42.01
N LEU A 454 7.79 7.86 -42.46
CA LEU A 454 7.85 6.39 -42.47
C LEU A 454 8.98 5.85 -41.59
N ASP A 455 8.70 5.73 -40.29
CA ASP A 455 9.38 4.79 -39.39
C ASP A 455 8.40 3.69 -38.95
N VAL A 456 7.36 4.02 -38.17
CA VAL A 456 6.26 3.09 -37.83
C VAL A 456 4.90 3.77 -37.87
N THR A 457 3.92 3.13 -38.52
CA THR A 457 2.50 3.51 -38.49
C THR A 457 1.68 2.46 -37.73
N PHE A 458 0.91 2.91 -36.75
CA PHE A 458 -0.02 2.10 -35.96
C PHE A 458 -1.45 2.33 -36.46
N SER A 459 -2.20 1.24 -36.66
CA SER A 459 -3.52 1.26 -37.27
C SER A 459 -4.40 0.14 -36.73
N ILE A 460 -5.70 0.24 -36.94
CA ILE A 460 -6.66 -0.82 -36.58
C ILE A 460 -6.43 -2.03 -37.52
N PRO A 461 -6.39 -3.28 -37.00
CA PRO A 461 -6.31 -4.46 -37.85
C PRO A 461 -7.54 -4.59 -38.75
N SER A 462 -7.34 -4.74 -40.06
CA SER A 462 -8.43 -4.89 -41.03
C SER A 462 -9.20 -6.20 -40.79
N THR A 463 -10.43 -6.10 -40.31
CA THR A 463 -11.23 -7.24 -39.84
C THR A 463 -11.79 -8.08 -40.99
N THR A 464 -10.97 -8.96 -41.57
CA THR A 464 -11.44 -10.17 -42.25
C THR A 464 -11.35 -11.36 -41.31
N PHE A 465 -12.43 -11.65 -40.59
CA PHE A 465 -12.58 -12.91 -39.88
C PHE A 465 -12.71 -14.07 -40.87
N THR A 466 -11.68 -14.93 -40.96
CA THR A 466 -11.77 -16.25 -41.58
C THR A 466 -11.35 -17.30 -40.56
N SER A 467 -12.30 -18.13 -40.15
CA SER A 467 -12.08 -19.19 -39.15
C SER A 467 -11.42 -20.43 -39.74
N SER A 468 -10.27 -20.83 -39.21
CA SER A 468 -9.76 -22.20 -39.34
C SER A 468 -8.81 -22.55 -38.18
N MET A 469 -9.24 -23.46 -37.31
CA MET A 469 -8.31 -24.33 -36.57
C MET A 469 -7.80 -25.42 -37.51
N ALA A 470 -6.53 -25.82 -37.39
CA ALA A 470 -6.06 -27.22 -37.39
C ALA A 470 -4.53 -27.33 -37.57
N ASP A 471 -3.89 -27.94 -36.57
CA ASP A 471 -2.91 -29.04 -36.64
C ASP A 471 -1.52 -28.91 -37.31
N ASN A 472 -0.51 -29.32 -36.52
CA ASN A 472 0.73 -30.08 -36.85
C ASN A 472 1.81 -29.41 -37.73
N GLU A 473 3.13 -29.63 -37.57
CA GLU A 473 3.99 -30.59 -36.84
C GLU A 473 5.12 -29.79 -36.10
N GLN A 474 5.64 -30.12 -34.92
CA GLN A 474 6.21 -31.37 -34.37
C GLN A 474 7.66 -31.66 -34.80
N SER A 475 8.55 -31.79 -33.82
CA SER A 475 9.90 -32.37 -33.95
C SER A 475 10.31 -33.00 -32.63
N ASP A 476 10.38 -34.33 -32.59
CA ASP A 476 10.53 -35.13 -31.36
C ASP A 476 11.99 -35.24 -30.89
N ILE A 477 12.17 -35.72 -29.65
CA ILE A 477 13.08 -36.84 -29.33
C ILE A 477 12.73 -37.38 -27.92
N ASP A 478 12.36 -38.66 -27.88
CA ASP A 478 12.12 -39.47 -26.67
C ASP A 478 13.47 -39.96 -26.06
N ASP A 479 13.58 -40.75 -24.98
CA ASP A 479 12.60 -41.55 -24.22
C ASP A 479 13.12 -41.91 -22.81
N ASP A 480 12.23 -42.38 -21.92
CA ASP A 480 12.42 -43.40 -20.87
C ASP A 480 13.55 -43.32 -19.80
N LYS A 481 13.44 -43.87 -18.56
CA LYS A 481 12.39 -44.39 -17.64
C LYS A 481 13.12 -44.63 -16.27
N LEU A 482 12.56 -44.86 -15.07
CA LEU A 482 11.22 -45.05 -14.50
C LEU A 482 11.32 -44.84 -12.95
N GLN A 483 10.28 -44.28 -12.29
CA GLN A 483 9.88 -44.38 -10.84
C GLN A 483 10.97 -44.46 -9.71
N SER A 484 10.85 -43.76 -8.58
CA SER A 484 9.70 -43.81 -7.64
C SER A 484 9.76 -42.68 -6.56
N LYS A 485 8.73 -42.58 -5.69
CA LYS A 485 8.54 -41.50 -4.69
C LYS A 485 9.19 -41.80 -3.32
N GLN A 486 9.66 -40.77 -2.60
CA GLN A 486 9.18 -40.45 -1.23
C GLN A 486 9.71 -39.12 -0.63
N ASN A 487 8.76 -38.23 -0.29
CA ASN A 487 8.55 -37.47 0.96
C ASN A 487 9.67 -36.74 1.76
N VAL A 488 9.28 -35.50 2.15
CA VAL A 488 9.48 -34.80 3.45
C VAL A 488 10.65 -33.80 3.63
N LEU A 489 10.31 -32.68 4.27
CA LEU A 489 11.13 -31.52 4.63
C LEU A 489 11.85 -31.73 5.98
N ALA A 490 12.93 -30.97 6.24
CA ALA A 490 12.99 -30.09 7.43
C ALA A 490 14.22 -29.14 7.45
N LEU A 491 13.92 -27.85 7.68
CA LEU A 491 14.67 -26.83 8.45
C LEU A 491 16.20 -26.94 8.61
N GLY A 492 16.90 -25.90 8.15
CA GLY A 492 18.17 -25.44 8.73
C GLY A 492 17.92 -24.27 9.70
N LEU A 493 18.58 -24.26 10.85
CA LEU A 493 18.41 -23.25 11.90
C LEU A 493 19.49 -22.17 11.81
N TRP A 494 19.12 -20.89 12.01
CA TRP A 494 20.05 -19.80 12.32
C TRP A 494 19.76 -19.29 13.73
N VAL A 495 20.80 -19.03 14.52
CA VAL A 495 20.70 -18.32 15.81
C VAL A 495 21.76 -17.23 15.83
N ALA A 496 21.32 -15.98 15.80
CA ALA A 496 22.13 -14.82 16.14
C ALA A 496 21.78 -14.39 17.57
N VAL A 497 22.78 -14.10 18.40
CA VAL A 497 22.58 -13.56 19.75
C VAL A 497 22.83 -12.06 19.71
N SER A 498 21.86 -11.28 20.21
CA SER A 498 22.04 -9.86 20.49
C SER A 498 21.68 -9.59 21.96
N ILE A 499 22.52 -8.81 22.63
CA ILE A 499 22.38 -8.48 24.05
C ILE A 499 21.65 -7.15 24.18
N VAL A 500 20.59 -7.11 25.00
CA VAL A 500 19.95 -5.87 25.44
C VAL A 500 19.94 -5.85 26.97
N LEU A 501 20.52 -4.81 27.56
CA LEU A 501 20.43 -4.50 28.98
C LEU A 501 19.23 -3.56 29.21
N ASP A 502 18.37 -3.87 30.17
CA ASP A 502 17.40 -2.91 30.71
C ASP A 502 17.64 -2.70 32.21
N VAL A 503 17.83 -1.44 32.60
CA VAL A 503 18.15 -1.03 33.98
C VAL A 503 16.99 -0.24 34.56
N LYS A 504 16.15 -0.91 35.35
CA LYS A 504 15.07 -0.29 36.13
C LYS A 504 15.04 -0.92 37.52
N ARG A 505 15.18 -0.19 38.64
CA ARG A 505 15.28 1.25 38.91
C ARG A 505 15.88 1.39 40.32
N ASN A 506 16.62 2.43 40.68
CA ASN A 506 16.33 3.84 40.40
C ASN A 506 17.53 4.70 40.85
N CYS A 507 17.99 5.65 40.02
CA CYS A 507 19.04 6.60 40.42
C CYS A 507 19.20 7.73 39.36
N SER A 508 18.85 8.98 39.70
CA SER A 508 19.12 10.22 38.92
C SER A 508 20.50 10.90 39.16
N TRP A 509 21.44 10.84 38.19
CA TRP A 509 22.73 11.57 38.02
C TRP A 509 23.96 10.71 37.64
N ILE A 510 24.20 10.50 36.34
CA ILE A 510 25.44 9.91 35.79
C ILE A 510 26.64 10.83 36.06
N CYS A 511 27.82 10.25 36.32
CA CYS A 511 29.12 10.91 36.11
C CYS A 511 30.20 9.90 35.64
N LEU A 512 31.18 10.38 34.87
CA LEU A 512 32.32 9.62 34.32
C LEU A 512 33.65 10.22 34.83
N SER A 513 34.58 9.36 35.23
CA SER A 513 35.99 9.69 35.56
C SER A 513 36.77 8.39 35.86
N GLU A 514 38.00 8.15 35.42
CA GLU A 514 38.85 8.85 34.43
C GLU A 514 39.88 7.83 33.86
N PHE A 515 40.84 8.26 33.02
CA PHE A 515 41.75 7.40 32.24
C PHE A 515 43.18 7.28 32.81
N GLY A 516 43.78 6.10 32.65
CA GLY A 516 45.24 5.87 32.73
C GLY A 516 45.71 5.03 33.94
N ARG A 517 46.82 4.28 33.87
CA ARG A 517 47.75 3.92 32.78
C ARG A 517 48.10 2.43 32.98
N ALA A 518 48.03 1.56 31.98
CA ALA A 518 49.01 1.37 30.91
C ALA A 518 50.41 0.94 31.42
N GLU A 519 50.80 -0.29 31.09
CA GLU A 519 52.19 -0.66 30.88
C GLU A 519 52.30 -1.51 29.61
N ILE A 520 53.40 -1.33 28.87
CA ILE A 520 53.71 -2.02 27.61
C ILE A 520 55.08 -2.66 27.80
N LEU A 521 55.23 -3.92 27.41
CA LEU A 521 56.54 -4.56 27.24
C LEU A 521 56.71 -4.95 25.77
N THR A 522 57.71 -4.35 25.15
CA THR A 522 58.18 -4.63 23.79
C THR A 522 59.50 -5.37 23.83
N HIS A 523 59.68 -6.34 22.94
CA HIS A 523 60.94 -6.54 22.22
C HIS A 523 60.63 -7.21 20.87
N ASP A 524 61.01 -6.52 19.80
CA ASP A 524 61.81 -6.92 18.62
C ASP A 524 61.60 -8.33 17.99
N ASP A 525 61.67 -8.52 16.66
CA ASP A 525 62.17 -7.60 15.62
C ASP A 525 61.59 -7.83 14.20
N SER A 526 61.72 -6.79 13.37
CA SER A 526 61.91 -6.77 11.91
C SER A 526 61.04 -7.62 10.93
N SER A 527 60.24 -6.92 10.11
CA SER A 527 60.21 -6.97 8.61
C SER A 527 59.83 -8.27 7.84
N THR A 528 59.19 -8.26 6.65
CA THR A 528 58.46 -7.24 5.84
C THR A 528 57.67 -7.95 4.71
N GLU A 529 56.65 -7.26 4.17
CA GLU A 529 56.07 -7.41 2.81
C GLU A 529 55.19 -8.64 2.46
N GLN A 530 54.36 -8.42 1.43
CA GLN A 530 53.22 -9.23 0.97
C GLN A 530 53.51 -9.87 -0.40
N SER A 531 52.82 -10.96 -0.74
CA SER A 531 52.18 -11.13 -2.06
C SER A 531 51.25 -12.35 -2.09
N ASP A 532 50.26 -12.31 -2.97
CA ASP A 532 49.32 -13.40 -3.27
C ASP A 532 49.98 -14.60 -4.01
N ILE A 533 49.29 -15.75 -4.06
CA ILE A 533 49.14 -16.64 -5.25
C ILE A 533 48.16 -17.80 -4.96
N ASP A 534 47.50 -18.27 -6.02
CA ASP A 534 46.41 -19.27 -6.05
C ASP A 534 46.85 -20.76 -6.11
N ASP A 535 45.85 -21.66 -6.00
CA ASP A 535 45.84 -23.11 -6.33
C ASP A 535 46.74 -24.04 -5.45
N ASP A 536 46.43 -25.33 -5.23
CA ASP A 536 45.68 -26.24 -6.11
C ASP A 536 44.99 -27.45 -5.40
N LYS A 537 43.90 -27.94 -6.03
CA LYS A 537 43.42 -29.35 -6.18
C LYS A 537 43.40 -30.41 -5.04
N LEU A 538 42.31 -31.20 -5.13
CA LEU A 538 42.17 -32.68 -5.02
C LEU A 538 41.66 -33.40 -3.73
N GLN A 539 40.65 -34.25 -4.02
CA GLN A 539 40.27 -35.54 -3.41
C GLN A 539 39.43 -35.63 -2.12
N SER A 540 38.15 -35.93 -2.37
CA SER A 540 37.17 -36.56 -1.48
C SER A 540 37.58 -37.93 -0.93
N LYS A 541 37.19 -38.21 0.32
CA LYS A 541 36.61 -39.50 0.76
C LYS A 541 35.80 -39.31 2.05
N HIS A 542 34.63 -39.92 2.14
CA HIS A 542 33.72 -39.76 3.29
C HIS A 542 34.08 -40.71 4.45
N ASN A 543 33.86 -40.28 5.70
CA ASN A 543 32.79 -40.85 6.54
C ASN A 543 32.57 -40.11 7.89
N VAL A 544 31.48 -39.33 7.94
CA VAL A 544 30.45 -39.28 9.01
C VAL A 544 30.85 -39.06 10.49
N LEU A 545 30.46 -37.87 10.98
CA LEU A 545 30.10 -37.44 12.36
C LEU A 545 30.97 -37.80 13.58
N ALA A 546 31.46 -36.74 14.21
CA ALA A 546 31.10 -36.43 15.61
C ALA A 546 30.86 -34.91 15.75
N LEU A 547 29.67 -34.51 16.21
CA LEU A 547 29.30 -33.09 16.38
C LEU A 547 29.14 -32.80 17.88
N GLY A 548 30.10 -32.10 18.46
CA GLY A 548 30.07 -31.65 19.85
C GLY A 548 29.95 -30.14 19.93
N LEU A 549 28.81 -29.62 20.36
CA LEU A 549 28.62 -28.22 20.70
C LEU A 549 28.13 -28.13 22.14
N TRP A 550 28.86 -27.39 22.99
CA TRP A 550 28.48 -27.13 24.38
C TRP A 550 28.18 -25.64 24.53
N VAL A 551 26.94 -25.32 24.92
CA VAL A 551 26.54 -23.99 25.40
C VAL A 551 25.61 -24.19 26.58
N THR A 552 25.90 -23.50 27.69
CA THR A 552 25.00 -23.35 28.83
C THR A 552 24.99 -21.87 29.21
N VAL A 553 23.83 -21.36 29.60
CA VAL A 553 23.56 -19.93 29.84
C VAL A 553 23.10 -19.75 31.30
N SER A 554 22.99 -18.49 31.73
CA SER A 554 22.11 -18.00 32.81
C SER A 554 22.63 -17.99 34.25
N ILE A 555 22.20 -17.08 35.15
CA ILE A 555 21.48 -15.78 35.10
C ILE A 555 21.86 -15.05 36.44
N VAL A 556 21.52 -13.76 36.60
CA VAL A 556 20.94 -13.11 37.82
C VAL A 556 21.58 -11.74 38.10
N LEU A 557 20.76 -10.68 38.06
CA LEU A 557 20.73 -9.64 39.11
C LEU A 557 19.35 -8.97 39.17
N ASP A 558 18.92 -8.58 40.37
CA ASP A 558 17.56 -8.16 40.72
C ASP A 558 17.52 -6.67 41.12
N VAL A 559 16.53 -5.92 40.64
CA VAL A 559 16.32 -4.51 41.03
C VAL A 559 14.84 -4.16 41.19
N LYS A 560 14.42 -3.81 42.41
CA LYS A 560 13.02 -3.57 42.80
C LYS A 560 12.75 -2.13 43.32
N ARG A 561 12.66 -1.16 42.40
CA ARG A 561 12.07 0.22 42.52
C ARG A 561 12.53 1.18 43.66
N ASN A 562 12.84 2.43 43.26
CA ASN A 562 12.93 3.73 43.99
C ASN A 562 14.18 4.10 44.84
N CYS A 563 14.85 5.22 44.48
CA CYS A 563 15.91 6.06 45.14
C CYS A 563 16.72 6.92 44.11
N SER A 564 17.63 7.83 44.52
CA SER A 564 18.04 9.00 43.68
C SER A 564 19.49 9.59 43.83
N TRP A 565 20.57 8.77 43.89
CA TRP A 565 22.02 9.17 44.05
C TRP A 565 22.33 9.96 45.36
N ILE A 566 23.58 10.29 45.76
CA ILE A 566 24.91 10.22 45.09
C ILE A 566 26.05 9.83 46.06
N CYS A 567 27.13 9.25 45.52
CA CYS A 567 28.53 9.20 45.99
C CYS A 567 28.91 8.72 47.43
N LEU A 568 29.92 7.84 47.49
CA LEU A 568 31.13 8.02 48.33
C LEU A 568 32.32 7.33 47.63
N SER A 569 33.57 7.69 47.98
CA SER A 569 34.79 7.38 47.22
C SER A 569 35.93 6.77 48.05
N GLU A 570 36.76 5.94 47.41
CA GLU A 570 38.11 5.44 47.84
C GLU A 570 38.17 4.66 49.19
N PHE A 571 38.91 3.55 49.30
CA PHE A 571 40.38 3.52 49.23
C PHE A 571 40.96 2.14 48.86
N SER A 572 42.27 2.13 48.62
CA SER A 572 43.05 1.00 48.08
C SER A 572 43.48 -0.06 49.10
N ARG A 573 43.69 -1.29 48.60
CA ARG A 573 44.99 -1.98 48.66
C ARG A 573 45.02 -3.29 47.87
N ALA A 574 45.97 -3.40 46.96
CA ALA A 574 46.65 -4.66 46.68
C ALA A 574 48.01 -4.63 47.41
N GLU A 575 48.57 -5.81 47.74
CA GLU A 575 49.97 -6.16 47.46
C GLU A 575 50.25 -7.63 47.86
N ILE A 576 50.75 -8.39 46.87
CA ILE A 576 51.93 -9.28 46.92
C ILE A 576 52.05 -10.32 48.06
N LEU A 577 52.12 -11.61 47.68
CA LEU A 577 53.30 -12.46 47.93
C LEU A 577 53.31 -13.71 47.01
N THR A 578 54.42 -14.45 47.02
CA THR A 578 54.92 -15.30 45.91
C THR A 578 55.33 -16.73 46.32
N HIS A 579 55.60 -17.57 45.31
CA HIS A 579 56.42 -18.82 45.29
C HIS A 579 55.78 -20.19 45.62
N ASP A 580 55.87 -21.06 44.59
CA ASP A 580 56.48 -22.41 44.50
C ASP A 580 55.95 -23.69 45.21
N ASP A 581 56.20 -24.80 44.49
CA ASP A 581 56.35 -26.21 44.88
C ASP A 581 55.20 -26.94 45.64
N SER A 582 54.71 -28.08 45.16
CA SER A 582 55.50 -29.32 45.06
C SER A 582 54.73 -30.54 44.47
N SER A 583 55.47 -31.65 44.25
CA SER A 583 55.02 -33.05 44.04
C SER A 583 54.39 -33.47 42.68
N THR A 584 55.30 -33.96 41.83
CA THR A 584 55.30 -35.25 41.09
C THR A 584 54.70 -36.45 41.89
N GLU A 585 54.36 -37.64 41.36
CA GLU A 585 54.58 -38.30 40.06
C GLU A 585 53.67 -39.55 39.89
N GLN A 586 53.82 -40.29 38.75
CA GLN A 586 53.51 -41.73 38.54
C GLN A 586 52.04 -42.20 38.52
N SER A 587 51.67 -43.26 37.76
CA SER A 587 52.28 -43.87 36.56
C SER A 587 51.27 -44.78 35.85
N ASP A 588 51.43 -44.98 34.53
CA ASP A 588 51.79 -46.28 33.92
C ASP A 588 51.75 -46.22 32.39
N ILE A 589 52.52 -47.11 31.75
CA ILE A 589 52.76 -47.20 30.29
C ILE A 589 52.64 -48.68 29.91
N ASP A 590 51.89 -49.03 28.85
CA ASP A 590 52.45 -49.75 27.70
C ASP A 590 51.50 -49.91 26.50
N ASP A 591 52.09 -50.26 25.36
CA ASP A 591 51.44 -50.66 24.09
C ASP A 591 50.84 -52.09 24.16
N ASP A 592 49.84 -52.42 23.33
CA ASP A 592 50.07 -53.08 22.01
C ASP A 592 48.73 -53.50 21.34
N LYS A 593 48.80 -54.03 20.10
CA LYS A 593 47.68 -54.32 19.20
C LYS A 593 47.36 -55.82 19.12
N LEU A 594 46.08 -56.21 19.21
CA LEU A 594 45.33 -56.83 18.10
C LEU A 594 43.87 -57.17 18.46
N GLN A 595 42.96 -57.01 17.48
CA GLN A 595 41.72 -57.78 17.19
C GLN A 595 40.98 -58.48 18.37
N SER A 596 39.70 -58.19 18.63
CA SER A 596 38.60 -58.68 17.77
C SER A 596 37.15 -58.30 18.23
N LYS A 597 36.23 -58.28 17.26
CA LYS A 597 34.75 -58.41 17.29
C LYS A 597 33.87 -57.96 18.50
N GLN A 598 33.12 -56.89 18.21
CA GLN A 598 31.64 -56.76 18.31
C GLN A 598 30.88 -56.70 19.66
N ASN A 599 29.77 -55.95 19.59
CA ASN A 599 28.66 -55.74 20.54
C ASN A 599 28.97 -54.78 21.72
N VAL A 600 28.35 -53.59 21.85
CA VAL A 600 26.92 -53.16 21.83
C VAL A 600 26.20 -53.40 23.16
N LEU A 601 26.15 -52.36 24.01
CA LEU A 601 24.92 -51.76 24.57
C LEU A 601 25.24 -50.46 25.34
N ALA A 602 24.22 -49.75 25.84
CA ALA A 602 24.30 -48.34 26.28
C ALA A 602 23.70 -48.09 27.68
N LEU A 603 23.63 -46.80 28.05
CA LEU A 603 22.86 -46.13 29.14
C LEU A 603 23.68 -45.55 30.32
N GLY A 604 23.31 -44.34 30.74
CA GLY A 604 23.90 -43.62 31.87
C GLY A 604 23.57 -42.11 31.92
N LEU A 605 22.33 -41.74 32.27
CA LEU A 605 21.98 -40.37 32.70
C LEU A 605 22.31 -40.18 34.21
N TRP A 606 22.49 -38.93 34.67
CA TRP A 606 21.48 -38.22 35.50
C TRP A 606 21.97 -36.84 36.01
N VAL A 607 21.19 -35.80 35.65
CA VAL A 607 20.60 -34.76 36.53
C VAL A 607 21.42 -34.08 37.64
N THR A 608 21.30 -32.75 37.73
CA THR A 608 21.32 -32.02 39.00
C THR A 608 20.19 -30.97 39.02
N VAL A 609 19.60 -30.72 40.19
CA VAL A 609 18.39 -29.90 40.38
C VAL A 609 18.76 -28.48 40.84
N SER A 610 17.94 -27.48 40.50
CA SER A 610 17.95 -26.18 41.16
C SER A 610 16.51 -25.74 41.47
N ILE A 611 16.28 -25.30 42.71
CA ILE A 611 14.96 -24.90 43.21
C ILE A 611 14.94 -23.37 43.36
N VAL A 612 14.01 -22.70 42.69
CA VAL A 612 13.71 -21.28 42.90
C VAL A 612 12.37 -21.18 43.62
N LEU A 613 12.36 -20.58 44.81
CA LEU A 613 11.15 -20.31 45.60
C LEU A 613 10.71 -18.86 45.39
N ASP A 614 9.69 -18.63 44.57
CA ASP A 614 9.04 -17.32 44.46
C ASP A 614 8.04 -17.10 45.60
N VAL A 615 8.42 -16.28 46.58
CA VAL A 615 7.58 -15.95 47.74
C VAL A 615 6.83 -14.63 47.50
N LYS A 616 5.81 -14.68 46.64
CA LYS A 616 4.92 -13.54 46.35
C LYS A 616 4.00 -13.20 47.53
N ARG A 617 4.50 -12.33 48.41
CA ARG A 617 3.74 -11.39 49.28
C ARG A 617 2.41 -11.90 49.86
N ASN A 618 2.47 -12.60 50.98
CA ASN A 618 1.37 -12.52 51.94
C ASN A 618 1.55 -11.26 52.81
N ARG A 619 0.53 -10.42 52.97
CA ARG A 619 0.62 -9.14 53.72
C ARG A 619 0.35 -9.35 55.22
N SER A 620 1.29 -9.97 55.91
CA SER A 620 1.30 -10.10 57.36
C SER A 620 2.63 -9.62 57.94
N TRP A 621 2.60 -8.56 58.76
CA TRP A 621 3.79 -8.10 59.47
C TRP A 621 4.00 -8.95 60.73
N ILE A 622 5.06 -9.76 60.75
CA ILE A 622 5.53 -10.44 61.96
C ILE A 622 6.98 -10.04 62.18
N CYS A 623 7.28 -9.45 63.34
CA CYS A 623 8.66 -9.19 63.74
C CYS A 623 9.26 -10.50 64.24
N LEU A 624 10.26 -11.03 63.54
CA LEU A 624 10.95 -12.29 63.88
C LEU A 624 12.40 -12.03 64.30
N SER A 625 12.58 -11.19 65.32
CA SER A 625 13.73 -11.30 66.22
C SER A 625 13.41 -12.40 67.25
N GLU A 626 14.31 -13.38 67.39
CA GLU A 626 14.25 -14.45 68.41
C GLU A 626 13.11 -15.49 68.25
N PHE A 627 13.29 -16.41 67.29
CA PHE A 627 12.69 -17.76 67.33
C PHE A 627 13.72 -18.82 66.94
N SER A 628 13.64 -20.01 67.54
CA SER A 628 14.57 -21.10 67.25
C SER A 628 14.14 -21.93 66.02
N ARG A 629 15.09 -22.64 65.41
CA ARG A 629 14.88 -23.44 64.20
C ARG A 629 13.82 -24.56 64.37
N ALA A 630 13.50 -24.95 65.60
CA ALA A 630 12.48 -25.97 65.89
C ALA A 630 11.05 -25.42 65.82
N GLU A 631 10.82 -24.16 66.20
CA GLU A 631 9.48 -23.58 66.31
C GLU A 631 8.89 -23.25 64.93
N ILE A 632 9.75 -22.83 63.99
CA ILE A 632 9.40 -22.63 62.58
C ILE A 632 8.89 -23.94 61.94
N LEU A 633 9.54 -25.07 62.25
CA LEU A 633 9.14 -26.39 61.74
C LEU A 633 7.81 -26.89 62.31
N ALA A 634 7.45 -26.46 63.52
CA ALA A 634 6.15 -26.80 64.11
C ALA A 634 4.98 -26.07 63.40
N GLN A 635 5.17 -24.80 63.00
CA GLN A 635 4.12 -24.05 62.29
C GLN A 635 4.01 -24.42 60.80
N LEU A 636 5.12 -24.78 60.14
CA LEU A 636 5.12 -25.28 58.76
C LEU A 636 4.38 -26.62 58.59
N ASN A 637 4.11 -27.34 59.68
CA ASN A 637 3.36 -28.60 59.69
C ASN A 637 1.81 -28.41 59.69
N MET A 638 1.30 -27.19 59.50
CA MET A 638 -0.13 -26.94 59.28
C MET A 638 -0.58 -27.43 57.89
N SER A 639 -0.74 -28.75 57.77
CA SER A 639 -1.54 -29.45 56.74
C SER A 639 -1.44 -28.89 55.33
N PHE A 640 -0.36 -29.23 54.61
CA PHE A 640 -0.40 -29.28 53.14
C PHE A 640 -1.38 -30.39 52.71
N THR A 641 -2.68 -30.10 52.69
CA THR A 641 -3.58 -30.76 51.76
C THR A 641 -3.01 -30.57 50.36
N LYS A 642 -2.87 -31.65 49.59
CA LYS A 642 -2.70 -31.52 48.15
C LYS A 642 -3.89 -30.71 47.63
N MET A 643 -3.62 -29.49 47.19
CA MET A 643 -4.46 -28.90 46.15
C MET A 643 -4.20 -29.74 44.90
N ASP A 644 -5.26 -30.33 44.36
CA ASP A 644 -5.19 -30.89 43.02
C ASP A 644 -4.85 -29.75 42.04
N PRO A 645 -4.06 -30.00 40.98
CA PRO A 645 -3.72 -28.97 40.01
C PRO A 645 -5.00 -28.37 39.41
N PRO A 646 -5.03 -27.05 39.11
CA PRO A 646 -6.22 -26.38 38.62
C PRO A 646 -6.75 -27.05 37.35
N PRO A 647 -8.09 -27.08 37.16
CA PRO A 647 -8.68 -27.71 35.99
C PRO A 647 -8.27 -26.96 34.73
N LEU A 648 -7.95 -27.69 33.67
CA LEU A 648 -7.58 -27.09 32.40
C LEU A 648 -8.80 -26.99 31.48
N VAL A 649 -8.83 -25.96 30.65
CA VAL A 649 -9.92 -25.70 29.72
C VAL A 649 -9.38 -25.63 28.29
N CYS A 650 -10.06 -26.25 27.33
CA CYS A 650 -9.62 -26.30 25.95
C CYS A 650 -10.55 -25.47 25.06
N GLY A 651 -9.98 -24.73 24.10
CA GLY A 651 -10.71 -24.00 23.06
C GLY A 651 -10.17 -24.33 21.68
N ILE A 652 -11.05 -24.78 20.78
CA ILE A 652 -10.80 -24.86 19.33
C ILE A 652 -11.25 -23.54 18.70
N ASP A 653 -10.40 -22.91 17.89
CA ASP A 653 -10.74 -21.77 17.05
C ASP A 653 -10.52 -22.12 15.57
N GLN A 654 -11.62 -22.44 14.88
CA GLN A 654 -11.62 -22.72 13.44
C GLN A 654 -11.72 -21.39 12.67
N GLY A 655 -10.60 -20.68 12.53
CA GLY A 655 -10.53 -19.43 11.76
C GLY A 655 -10.47 -19.66 10.24
N THR A 656 -10.63 -18.60 9.46
CA THR A 656 -10.61 -18.66 7.98
C THR A 656 -9.27 -19.11 7.40
N SER A 657 -8.14 -18.75 8.02
CA SER A 657 -6.81 -19.14 7.54
C SER A 657 -6.21 -20.33 8.28
N ASN A 658 -6.41 -20.40 9.60
CA ASN A 658 -5.85 -21.45 10.45
C ASN A 658 -6.92 -21.98 11.41
N THR A 659 -6.90 -23.29 11.66
CA THR A 659 -7.51 -23.89 12.84
C THR A 659 -6.49 -23.89 13.97
N LYS A 660 -6.82 -23.25 15.09
CA LYS A 660 -6.03 -23.31 16.33
C LYS A 660 -6.71 -24.20 17.35
N VAL A 661 -5.92 -24.83 18.22
CA VAL A 661 -6.40 -25.46 19.45
C VAL A 661 -5.51 -25.00 20.59
N CYS A 662 -6.10 -24.52 21.69
CA CYS A 662 -5.38 -23.98 22.84
C CYS A 662 -5.92 -24.60 24.13
N VAL A 663 -5.01 -25.03 25.02
CA VAL A 663 -5.34 -25.42 26.41
C VAL A 663 -4.82 -24.36 27.36
N PHE A 664 -5.71 -23.88 28.22
CA PHE A 664 -5.46 -22.81 29.18
C PHE A 664 -5.53 -23.33 30.62
N ASP A 665 -4.71 -22.73 31.47
CA ASP A 665 -4.87 -22.78 32.93
C ASP A 665 -6.08 -21.91 33.35
N SER A 666 -6.94 -22.42 34.23
CA SER A 666 -8.19 -21.74 34.61
C SER A 666 -8.04 -20.65 35.67
N ASP A 667 -7.00 -20.69 36.51
CA ASP A 667 -6.77 -19.64 37.52
C ASP A 667 -6.08 -18.40 36.92
N THR A 668 -5.21 -18.61 35.93
CA THR A 668 -4.35 -17.56 35.34
C THR A 668 -4.74 -17.12 33.94
N GLY A 669 -5.37 -17.99 33.14
CA GLY A 669 -5.58 -17.78 31.71
C GLY A 669 -4.33 -18.02 30.84
N GLU A 670 -3.25 -18.60 31.39
CA GLU A 670 -2.02 -18.87 30.64
C GLU A 670 -2.20 -20.02 29.62
N VAL A 671 -1.67 -19.85 28.40
CA VAL A 671 -1.67 -20.88 27.35
C VAL A 671 -0.62 -21.95 27.67
N LEU A 672 -1.07 -23.10 28.18
CA LEU A 672 -0.19 -24.21 28.55
C LEU A 672 0.23 -25.06 27.34
N ALA A 673 -0.60 -25.16 26.31
CA ALA A 673 -0.29 -25.82 25.04
C ALA A 673 -1.13 -25.24 23.90
N SER A 674 -0.57 -25.22 22.68
CA SER A 674 -1.21 -24.63 21.52
C SER A 674 -0.76 -25.23 20.19
N SER A 675 -1.71 -25.51 19.30
CA SER A 675 -1.47 -25.83 17.89
C SER A 675 -2.11 -24.76 16.99
N SER A 676 -1.58 -24.64 15.77
CA SER A 676 -2.11 -23.78 14.71
C SER A 676 -1.80 -24.43 13.38
N ILE A 677 -2.82 -24.93 12.68
CA ILE A 677 -2.70 -25.63 11.40
C ILE A 677 -3.38 -24.80 10.32
N GLU A 678 -2.67 -24.54 9.23
CA GLU A 678 -3.20 -23.82 8.07
C GLU A 678 -4.35 -24.60 7.40
N THR A 679 -5.39 -23.88 6.99
CA THR A 679 -6.61 -24.42 6.40
C THR A 679 -6.65 -24.07 4.93
N LYS A 680 -6.79 -25.06 4.05
CA LYS A 680 -6.69 -24.81 2.60
C LYS A 680 -7.99 -24.18 2.05
N ARG A 681 -7.90 -22.89 1.73
CA ARG A 681 -8.89 -22.19 0.90
C ARG A 681 -8.84 -22.64 -0.57
N ILE A 682 -9.99 -22.56 -1.22
CA ILE A 682 -10.24 -22.87 -2.63
C ILE A 682 -10.94 -21.65 -3.25
N GLU A 683 -10.44 -21.13 -4.37
CA GLU A 683 -11.04 -19.99 -5.09
C GLU A 683 -11.31 -20.40 -6.55
N PRO A 684 -12.48 -20.97 -6.88
CA PRO A 684 -12.75 -21.57 -8.20
C PRO A 684 -12.88 -20.55 -9.35
N LYS A 685 -13.25 -19.31 -9.02
CA LYS A 685 -13.56 -18.19 -9.93
C LYS A 685 -13.36 -16.87 -9.17
N GLU A 686 -13.36 -15.75 -9.90
CA GLU A 686 -13.37 -14.42 -9.29
C GLU A 686 -14.56 -14.27 -8.32
N GLY A 687 -14.29 -13.82 -7.08
CA GLY A 687 -15.30 -13.62 -6.05
C GLY A 687 -15.93 -14.89 -5.46
N TRP A 688 -15.46 -16.09 -5.85
CA TRP A 688 -15.91 -17.36 -5.29
C TRP A 688 -14.88 -17.88 -4.28
N THR A 689 -15.33 -18.26 -3.09
CA THR A 689 -14.45 -18.66 -1.99
C THR A 689 -15.02 -19.85 -1.24
N GLU A 690 -14.23 -20.91 -1.10
CA GLU A 690 -14.64 -22.23 -0.64
C GLU A 690 -13.58 -22.91 0.25
N MET A 691 -14.01 -23.88 1.06
CA MET A 691 -13.12 -24.79 1.81
C MET A 691 -13.65 -26.23 1.75
N ASP A 692 -12.75 -27.21 1.81
CA ASP A 692 -13.14 -28.62 1.99
C ASP A 692 -13.51 -28.90 3.46
N PRO A 693 -14.77 -29.29 3.79
CA PRO A 693 -15.17 -29.60 5.16
C PRO A 693 -14.40 -30.75 5.80
N LEU A 694 -13.88 -31.70 5.01
CA LEU A 694 -13.08 -32.82 5.50
C LEU A 694 -11.68 -32.34 5.91
N CYS A 695 -11.08 -31.42 5.14
CA CYS A 695 -9.84 -30.75 5.52
C CYS A 695 -10.02 -29.91 6.80
N VAL A 696 -11.12 -29.16 6.92
CA VAL A 696 -11.45 -28.44 8.16
C VAL A 696 -11.50 -29.39 9.37
N LEU A 697 -12.19 -30.53 9.24
CA LEU A 697 -12.25 -31.54 10.31
C LEU A 697 -10.87 -32.14 10.63
N GLU A 698 -10.06 -32.46 9.63
CA GLU A 698 -8.70 -32.97 9.79
C GLU A 698 -7.82 -31.99 10.57
N THR A 699 -7.86 -30.69 10.26
CA THR A 699 -7.10 -29.68 11.02
C THR A 699 -7.53 -29.58 12.49
N VAL A 700 -8.81 -29.78 12.81
CA VAL A 700 -9.30 -29.80 14.20
C VAL A 700 -8.78 -31.03 14.95
N VAL A 701 -8.90 -32.23 14.36
CA VAL A 701 -8.43 -33.47 14.99
C VAL A 701 -6.91 -33.45 15.20
N ASN A 702 -6.15 -33.12 14.15
CA ASN A 702 -4.69 -33.02 14.24
C ASN A 702 -4.25 -31.93 15.25
N GLY A 703 -5.00 -30.83 15.33
CA GLY A 703 -4.76 -29.76 16.30
C GLY A 703 -4.95 -30.21 17.76
N ILE A 704 -5.94 -31.06 18.03
CA ILE A 704 -6.17 -31.67 19.35
C ILE A 704 -5.01 -32.61 19.74
N GLU A 705 -4.62 -33.52 18.84
CA GLU A 705 -3.57 -34.51 19.13
C GLU A 705 -2.20 -33.85 19.34
N ILE A 706 -1.86 -32.78 18.59
CA ILE A 706 -0.64 -31.98 18.82
C ILE A 706 -0.65 -31.33 20.21
N VAL A 707 -1.79 -30.78 20.64
CA VAL A 707 -1.93 -30.16 21.97
C VAL A 707 -1.85 -31.20 23.09
N ALA A 708 -2.39 -32.40 22.88
CA ALA A 708 -2.24 -33.50 23.83
C ALA A 708 -0.76 -33.91 24.00
N GLN A 709 -0.02 -34.09 22.90
CA GLN A 709 1.41 -34.38 22.95
C GLN A 709 2.20 -33.29 23.70
N GLN A 710 1.94 -32.01 23.41
CA GLN A 710 2.60 -30.89 24.12
C GLN A 710 2.33 -30.87 25.63
N LEU A 711 1.16 -31.35 26.08
CA LEU A 711 0.85 -31.49 27.50
C LEU A 711 1.61 -32.67 28.12
N GLU A 712 1.66 -33.81 27.43
CA GLU A 712 2.43 -34.99 27.89
C GLU A 712 3.94 -34.70 27.96
N ASP A 713 4.50 -33.98 26.99
CA ASP A 713 5.90 -33.51 26.98
C ASP A 713 6.19 -32.60 28.20
N LYS A 714 5.20 -31.82 28.62
CA LYS A 714 5.24 -30.97 29.83
C LYS A 714 4.91 -31.73 31.13
N ASN A 715 4.70 -33.04 31.07
CA ASN A 715 4.26 -33.92 32.17
C ASN A 715 2.88 -33.52 32.76
N ILE A 716 2.05 -32.83 31.98
CA ILE A 716 0.69 -32.43 32.32
C ILE A 716 -0.26 -33.49 31.74
N SER A 717 -1.06 -34.14 32.59
CA SER A 717 -1.97 -35.18 32.11
C SER A 717 -3.15 -34.56 31.36
N ILE A 718 -3.42 -35.03 30.13
CA ILE A 718 -4.58 -34.64 29.32
C ILE A 718 -5.92 -34.74 30.08
N LYS A 719 -6.02 -35.62 31.08
CA LYS A 719 -7.18 -35.78 31.98
C LYS A 719 -7.42 -34.58 32.92
N GLN A 720 -6.52 -33.59 32.94
CA GLN A 720 -6.74 -32.31 33.60
C GLN A 720 -7.62 -31.38 32.75
N VAL A 721 -7.70 -31.57 31.42
CA VAL A 721 -8.68 -30.89 30.55
C VAL A 721 -10.08 -31.36 30.94
N LYS A 722 -10.93 -30.43 31.39
CA LYS A 722 -12.27 -30.73 31.92
C LYS A 722 -13.41 -30.37 30.98
N CYS A 723 -13.17 -29.49 30.02
CA CYS A 723 -14.18 -29.04 29.06
C CYS A 723 -13.54 -28.61 27.73
N LEU A 724 -14.34 -28.67 26.67
CA LEU A 724 -13.97 -28.24 25.33
C LEU A 724 -14.97 -27.19 24.82
N GLY A 725 -14.45 -26.02 24.45
CA GLY A 725 -15.16 -24.98 23.71
C GLY A 725 -14.84 -25.05 22.21
N ILE A 726 -15.83 -24.75 21.39
CA ILE A 726 -15.69 -24.60 19.93
C ILE A 726 -16.04 -23.16 19.56
N THR A 727 -15.13 -22.49 18.87
CA THR A 727 -15.38 -21.27 18.12
C THR A 727 -14.92 -21.43 16.68
N ASN A 728 -15.50 -20.63 15.81
CA ASN A 728 -15.36 -20.74 14.36
C ASN A 728 -15.61 -19.40 13.69
N GLN A 729 -15.01 -19.22 12.51
CA GLN A 729 -15.49 -18.26 11.53
C GLN A 729 -17.00 -18.43 11.32
N MET A 730 -17.76 -17.37 11.56
CA MET A 730 -19.19 -17.31 11.32
C MET A 730 -19.50 -17.32 9.81
N LEU A 731 -20.79 -17.22 9.44
CA LEU A 731 -21.32 -17.08 8.06
C LEU A 731 -21.08 -18.25 7.09
N THR A 732 -19.98 -18.98 7.20
CA THR A 732 -19.63 -20.09 6.30
C THR A 732 -20.71 -21.18 6.30
N PHE A 733 -21.22 -21.48 5.09
CA PHE A 733 -22.33 -22.40 4.85
C PHE A 733 -21.82 -23.82 4.56
N LEU A 734 -22.40 -24.84 5.20
CA LEU A 734 -22.15 -26.25 4.89
C LEU A 734 -23.46 -27.03 4.68
N SER A 735 -23.40 -28.04 3.80
CA SER A 735 -24.46 -29.05 3.65
C SER A 735 -23.86 -30.46 3.51
N TRP A 736 -24.40 -31.44 4.24
CA TRP A 736 -23.92 -32.82 4.21
C TRP A 736 -25.04 -33.84 4.38
N SER A 737 -24.80 -35.07 3.94
CA SER A 737 -25.79 -36.14 3.98
C SER A 737 -25.84 -36.80 5.35
N ARG A 738 -27.02 -36.77 5.98
CA ARG A 738 -27.36 -37.55 7.18
C ARG A 738 -27.22 -39.06 6.97
N LYS A 739 -27.35 -39.55 5.72
CA LYS A 739 -27.22 -40.98 5.35
C LYS A 739 -25.77 -41.46 5.28
N THR A 740 -24.83 -40.60 4.87
CA THR A 740 -23.44 -41.03 4.53
C THR A 740 -22.35 -40.26 5.28
N GLY A 741 -22.69 -39.17 5.96
CA GLY A 741 -21.76 -38.27 6.65
C GLY A 741 -20.92 -37.39 5.71
N LYS A 742 -21.08 -37.53 4.39
CA LYS A 742 -20.27 -36.79 3.40
C LYS A 742 -20.90 -35.44 3.07
N PRO A 743 -20.10 -34.36 2.91
CA PRO A 743 -20.55 -33.12 2.30
C PRO A 743 -21.14 -33.35 0.90
N PHE A 744 -22.11 -32.53 0.51
CA PHE A 744 -22.60 -32.49 -0.88
C PHE A 744 -21.73 -31.58 -1.78
N TYR A 745 -21.06 -30.62 -1.17
CA TYR A 745 -20.23 -29.60 -1.82
C TYR A 745 -19.16 -29.11 -0.83
N ASN A 746 -18.26 -28.25 -1.30
CA ASN A 746 -17.40 -27.47 -0.42
C ASN A 746 -18.24 -26.58 0.51
N ALA A 747 -17.66 -26.18 1.64
CA ALA A 747 -18.19 -25.08 2.43
C ALA A 747 -18.08 -23.78 1.64
N ILE A 748 -19.17 -23.01 1.52
CA ILE A 748 -19.14 -21.69 0.88
C ILE A 748 -18.78 -20.68 1.96
N GLU A 749 -17.68 -19.95 1.77
CA GLU A 749 -17.15 -19.03 2.78
C GLU A 749 -18.05 -17.80 3.03
N TRP A 750 -17.72 -17.09 4.10
CA TRP A 750 -18.37 -15.85 4.49
C TRP A 750 -18.24 -14.74 3.45
N CYS A 751 -17.03 -14.53 2.92
CA CYS A 751 -16.69 -13.49 1.95
C CYS A 751 -17.06 -13.82 0.49
N ASP A 752 -17.68 -14.98 0.25
CA ASP A 752 -18.12 -15.38 -1.09
C ASP A 752 -19.24 -14.46 -1.61
N ILE A 753 -19.06 -13.95 -2.84
CA ILE A 753 -19.99 -13.01 -3.49
C ILE A 753 -20.78 -13.64 -4.65
N ARG A 754 -20.80 -14.98 -4.82
CA ARG A 754 -21.44 -15.65 -5.99
C ARG A 754 -22.94 -15.39 -6.13
N VAL A 755 -23.59 -14.96 -5.04
CA VAL A 755 -25.02 -14.65 -4.97
C VAL A 755 -25.33 -13.15 -5.01
N ARG A 756 -24.35 -12.29 -5.37
CA ARG A 756 -24.52 -10.83 -5.53
C ARG A 756 -25.76 -10.50 -6.37
N ASP A 757 -25.85 -11.03 -7.58
CA ASP A 757 -26.98 -10.78 -8.49
C ASP A 757 -28.30 -11.37 -7.98
N ASP A 758 -28.25 -12.45 -7.20
CA ASP A 758 -29.45 -13.02 -6.55
C ASP A 758 -29.97 -12.09 -5.45
N ASN A 759 -29.09 -11.42 -4.71
CA ASN A 759 -29.49 -10.39 -3.75
C ASN A 759 -30.11 -9.17 -4.45
N GLU A 760 -29.54 -8.70 -5.55
CA GLU A 760 -30.12 -7.56 -6.27
C GLU A 760 -31.50 -7.91 -6.86
N ARG A 761 -31.65 -9.14 -7.38
CA ARG A 761 -32.94 -9.72 -7.79
C ARG A 761 -33.92 -9.92 -6.63
N GLU A 762 -33.49 -10.09 -5.38
CA GLU A 762 -34.37 -10.07 -4.21
C GLU A 762 -34.67 -8.63 -3.76
N LEU A 763 -33.70 -7.71 -3.83
CA LEU A 763 -33.85 -6.31 -3.46
C LEU A 763 -34.93 -5.61 -4.31
N ASP A 764 -34.98 -5.90 -5.61
CA ASP A 764 -36.05 -5.45 -6.52
C ASP A 764 -37.46 -5.93 -6.14
N LYS A 765 -37.59 -7.00 -5.34
CA LYS A 765 -38.87 -7.51 -4.83
C LYS A 765 -39.26 -6.85 -3.50
N LEU A 766 -38.30 -6.28 -2.78
CA LEU A 766 -38.53 -5.68 -1.47
C LEU A 766 -39.17 -4.29 -1.60
N PRO A 767 -40.17 -3.94 -0.75
CA PRO A 767 -40.80 -2.63 -0.76
C PRO A 767 -39.77 -1.48 -0.69
N GLY A 768 -39.66 -0.72 -1.79
CA GLY A 768 -38.77 0.42 -1.91
C GLY A 768 -37.28 0.09 -2.09
N ARG A 769 -36.90 -1.12 -2.54
CA ARG A 769 -35.50 -1.58 -2.66
C ARG A 769 -34.70 -1.39 -1.36
N ASN A 770 -35.35 -1.61 -0.22
CA ASN A 770 -34.75 -1.40 1.10
C ASN A 770 -33.96 -2.64 1.56
N LYS A 771 -32.63 -2.56 1.59
CA LYS A 771 -31.74 -3.64 2.10
C LYS A 771 -32.07 -4.00 3.56
N ASP A 772 -32.56 -3.07 4.37
CA ASP A 772 -32.87 -3.28 5.80
C ASP A 772 -34.26 -3.88 6.06
N HIS A 773 -35.00 -4.32 5.03
CA HIS A 773 -36.38 -4.82 5.18
C HIS A 773 -36.54 -5.88 6.29
N PHE A 774 -35.57 -6.81 6.40
CA PHE A 774 -35.59 -7.89 7.39
C PHE A 774 -34.91 -7.55 8.72
N ARG A 775 -34.24 -6.38 8.84
CA ARG A 775 -33.37 -6.03 9.99
C ARG A 775 -34.07 -6.07 11.34
N LYS A 776 -35.38 -5.80 11.39
CA LYS A 776 -36.19 -5.89 12.64
C LYS A 776 -36.35 -7.32 13.14
N THR A 777 -36.30 -8.32 12.26
CA THR A 777 -36.37 -9.73 12.64
C THR A 777 -34.97 -10.29 12.89
N THR A 778 -34.03 -10.02 11.98
CA THR A 778 -32.72 -10.69 11.93
C THR A 778 -31.57 -9.92 12.59
N GLY A 779 -31.68 -8.59 12.68
CA GLY A 779 -30.56 -7.69 13.00
C GLY A 779 -29.64 -7.35 11.81
N LEU A 780 -29.95 -7.87 10.61
CA LEU A 780 -29.06 -7.89 9.44
C LEU A 780 -29.73 -7.28 8.19
N PRO A 781 -28.94 -6.64 7.29
CA PRO A 781 -29.41 -6.22 5.97
C PRO A 781 -29.44 -7.38 4.96
N LEU A 782 -29.98 -7.12 3.77
CA LEU A 782 -29.77 -7.92 2.57
C LEU A 782 -28.36 -7.64 2.00
N SER A 783 -27.56 -8.69 1.84
CA SER A 783 -26.15 -8.71 1.40
C SER A 783 -25.75 -10.13 0.95
N SER A 784 -24.58 -10.31 0.30
CA SER A 784 -24.07 -11.64 -0.09
C SER A 784 -23.44 -12.46 1.04
N LEU A 785 -23.28 -11.88 2.23
CA LEU A 785 -22.70 -12.61 3.38
C LEU A 785 -23.61 -13.75 3.86
N PHE A 786 -24.90 -13.47 4.02
CA PHE A 786 -25.88 -14.31 4.75
C PHE A 786 -26.51 -15.42 3.87
N TRP A 787 -27.33 -16.30 4.46
CA TRP A 787 -27.71 -17.59 3.83
C TRP A 787 -28.96 -17.57 2.96
N TYR A 788 -29.84 -16.58 3.09
CA TYR A 788 -31.16 -16.60 2.45
C TYR A 788 -31.12 -16.65 0.91
N THR A 789 -30.02 -16.23 0.26
CA THR A 789 -29.74 -16.43 -1.18
C THR A 789 -28.73 -17.53 -1.46
N LYS A 790 -27.75 -17.77 -0.56
CA LYS A 790 -26.81 -18.92 -0.67
C LYS A 790 -27.56 -20.26 -0.70
N ILE A 791 -28.64 -20.44 0.08
CA ILE A 791 -29.40 -21.70 0.09
C ILE A 791 -30.20 -21.92 -1.22
N PRO A 792 -30.99 -20.96 -1.75
CA PRO A 792 -31.57 -21.05 -3.09
C PRO A 792 -30.55 -21.32 -4.20
N TRP A 793 -29.35 -20.70 -4.12
CA TRP A 793 -28.26 -21.00 -5.06
C TRP A 793 -27.81 -22.45 -4.96
N VAL A 794 -27.56 -22.97 -3.75
CA VAL A 794 -27.16 -24.37 -3.51
C VAL A 794 -28.24 -25.36 -3.97
N LEU A 795 -29.52 -25.10 -3.67
CA LEU A 795 -30.68 -25.89 -4.12
C LEU A 795 -30.81 -25.97 -5.66
N THR A 796 -30.22 -25.00 -6.37
CA THR A 796 -30.29 -24.89 -7.85
C THR A 796 -29.03 -25.47 -8.52
N ASN A 797 -27.86 -25.31 -7.90
CA ASN A 797 -26.56 -25.57 -8.54
C ASN A 797 -25.79 -26.79 -8.00
N VAL A 798 -26.12 -27.30 -6.81
CA VAL A 798 -25.42 -28.45 -6.21
C VAL A 798 -26.23 -29.75 -6.38
N PRO A 799 -25.75 -30.73 -7.19
CA PRO A 799 -26.47 -31.97 -7.43
C PRO A 799 -26.75 -32.77 -6.14
N GLY A 800 -27.97 -33.30 -5.99
CA GLY A 800 -28.35 -34.19 -4.90
C GLY A 800 -28.75 -33.49 -3.59
N VAL A 801 -28.48 -32.19 -3.42
CA VAL A 801 -28.89 -31.46 -2.20
C VAL A 801 -30.41 -31.32 -2.14
N LYS A 802 -31.04 -30.95 -3.25
CA LYS A 802 -32.50 -30.78 -3.33
C LYS A 802 -33.23 -32.08 -3.02
N GLU A 803 -32.82 -33.16 -3.67
CA GLU A 803 -33.38 -34.50 -3.48
C GLU A 803 -33.18 -34.97 -2.02
N ALA A 804 -32.00 -34.74 -1.44
CA ALA A 804 -31.74 -35.08 -0.05
C ALA A 804 -32.55 -34.23 0.95
N ILE A 805 -32.88 -32.97 0.62
CA ILE A 805 -33.77 -32.12 1.42
C ILE A 805 -35.21 -32.63 1.34
N GLU A 806 -35.70 -32.98 0.15
CA GLU A 806 -37.02 -33.59 -0.06
C GLU A 806 -37.15 -34.95 0.67
N GLU A 807 -36.09 -35.75 0.70
CA GLU A 807 -36.01 -37.00 1.49
C GLU A 807 -35.81 -36.79 3.02
N CYS A 808 -35.65 -35.56 3.52
CA CYS A 808 -35.29 -35.25 4.91
C CYS A 808 -33.95 -35.89 5.38
N THR A 809 -32.98 -36.00 4.47
CA THR A 809 -31.65 -36.63 4.67
C THR A 809 -30.46 -35.69 4.41
N CYS A 810 -30.71 -34.41 4.12
CA CYS A 810 -29.71 -33.35 4.17
C CYS A 810 -29.67 -32.70 5.57
N TYR A 811 -28.48 -32.34 6.03
CA TYR A 811 -28.24 -31.42 7.14
C TYR A 811 -27.56 -30.16 6.60
N ILE A 812 -27.98 -28.99 7.07
CA ILE A 812 -27.38 -27.68 6.81
C ILE A 812 -26.89 -27.08 8.14
N GLY A 813 -25.67 -26.55 8.16
CA GLY A 813 -25.09 -26.04 9.40
C GLY A 813 -23.87 -25.16 9.21
N THR A 814 -23.56 -24.42 10.26
CA THR A 814 -22.33 -23.63 10.45
C THR A 814 -21.17 -24.55 10.85
N VAL A 815 -19.93 -24.03 10.80
CA VAL A 815 -18.72 -24.82 11.06
C VAL A 815 -18.71 -25.45 12.46
N ASN A 816 -19.18 -24.74 13.50
CA ASN A 816 -19.36 -25.30 14.85
C ASN A 816 -20.24 -26.57 14.86
N THR A 817 -21.35 -26.60 14.13
CA THR A 817 -22.24 -27.76 14.01
C THR A 817 -21.56 -28.92 13.32
N TRP A 818 -20.78 -28.65 12.26
CA TRP A 818 -20.00 -29.67 11.56
C TRP A 818 -18.92 -30.29 12.46
N ILE A 819 -18.19 -29.46 13.22
CA ILE A 819 -17.18 -29.93 14.20
C ILE A 819 -17.85 -30.73 15.31
N LEU A 820 -18.90 -30.19 15.96
CA LEU A 820 -19.63 -30.86 17.03
C LEU A 820 -20.16 -32.22 16.57
N TRP A 821 -20.83 -32.27 15.42
CA TRP A 821 -21.46 -33.48 14.89
C TRP A 821 -20.42 -34.59 14.68
N ASN A 822 -19.25 -34.27 14.11
CA ASN A 822 -18.18 -35.23 13.92
C ASN A 822 -17.51 -35.64 15.25
N LEU A 823 -17.11 -34.68 16.11
CA LEU A 823 -16.42 -34.99 17.38
C LEU A 823 -17.29 -35.80 18.36
N THR A 824 -18.62 -35.65 18.31
CA THR A 824 -19.57 -36.43 19.12
C THR A 824 -19.96 -37.78 18.51
N GLY A 825 -19.57 -38.07 17.26
CA GLY A 825 -19.66 -39.41 16.67
C GLY A 825 -20.18 -39.54 15.24
N GLY A 826 -20.53 -38.44 14.56
CA GLY A 826 -20.97 -38.44 13.18
C GLY A 826 -22.21 -39.29 12.94
N LEU A 827 -22.12 -40.28 12.05
CA LEU A 827 -23.20 -41.24 11.79
C LEU A 827 -23.59 -42.04 13.05
N ASP A 828 -22.63 -42.32 13.94
CA ASP A 828 -22.83 -43.12 15.14
C ASP A 828 -23.34 -42.27 16.33
N GLY A 829 -24.36 -41.44 16.09
CA GLY A 829 -25.03 -40.63 17.12
C GLY A 829 -24.49 -39.21 17.31
N GLY A 830 -23.85 -38.62 16.31
CA GLY A 830 -23.36 -37.24 16.35
C GLY A 830 -24.47 -36.21 16.61
N VAL A 831 -24.20 -35.27 17.51
CA VAL A 831 -25.12 -34.22 17.96
C VAL A 831 -25.25 -33.13 16.90
N TYR A 832 -26.50 -32.73 16.60
CA TYR A 832 -26.82 -31.79 15.53
C TYR A 832 -27.50 -30.52 16.08
N CYS A 833 -26.68 -29.61 16.61
CA CYS A 833 -27.12 -28.30 17.10
C CYS A 833 -26.13 -27.18 16.72
N THR A 834 -26.58 -25.93 16.87
CA THR A 834 -25.75 -24.72 16.79
C THR A 834 -26.07 -23.81 17.98
N ASP A 835 -25.22 -22.83 18.26
CA ASP A 835 -25.48 -21.82 19.30
C ASP A 835 -26.22 -20.58 18.72
N ILE A 836 -26.79 -19.74 19.58
CA ILE A 836 -27.54 -18.54 19.16
C ILE A 836 -26.73 -17.52 18.32
N THR A 837 -25.40 -17.45 18.47
CA THR A 837 -24.56 -16.49 17.73
C THR A 837 -24.33 -16.98 16.30
N ASN A 838 -23.96 -18.26 16.14
CA ASN A 838 -23.88 -18.92 14.83
C ASN A 838 -25.24 -19.12 14.15
N GLY A 839 -26.34 -19.22 14.92
CA GLY A 839 -27.70 -19.24 14.40
C GLY A 839 -28.15 -17.89 13.82
N GLN A 840 -27.94 -16.80 14.58
CA GLN A 840 -28.35 -15.45 14.18
C GLN A 840 -27.76 -15.01 12.85
N ILE A 841 -26.46 -15.24 12.69
CA ILE A 841 -25.65 -14.73 11.58
C ILE A 841 -25.99 -15.36 10.21
N THR A 842 -26.96 -16.28 10.16
CA THR A 842 -27.51 -16.85 8.91
C THR A 842 -28.48 -15.93 8.16
N GLY A 843 -29.10 -14.96 8.84
CA GLY A 843 -30.19 -14.15 8.26
C GLY A 843 -31.54 -14.87 8.13
N LEU A 844 -31.71 -16.06 8.73
CA LEU A 844 -32.95 -16.84 8.77
C LEU A 844 -33.44 -17.08 10.20
N PHE A 845 -33.04 -16.21 11.11
CA PHE A 845 -33.15 -16.33 12.56
C PHE A 845 -33.81 -15.08 13.15
N ASN A 846 -34.62 -15.27 14.18
CA ASN A 846 -35.38 -14.23 14.86
C ASN A 846 -34.68 -13.81 16.16
N LEU A 847 -34.32 -12.54 16.29
CA LEU A 847 -33.59 -12.00 17.45
C LEU A 847 -34.37 -12.03 18.77
N GLU A 848 -35.70 -11.99 18.72
CA GLU A 848 -36.56 -11.96 19.91
C GLU A 848 -36.84 -13.36 20.46
N THR A 849 -37.06 -14.35 19.58
CA THR A 849 -37.30 -15.75 19.99
C THR A 849 -36.01 -16.57 20.15
N CYS A 850 -34.91 -16.11 19.55
CA CYS A 850 -33.65 -16.85 19.37
C CYS A 850 -33.84 -18.22 18.70
N THR A 851 -34.71 -18.29 17.69
CA THR A 851 -34.94 -19.49 16.86
C THR A 851 -34.85 -19.16 15.37
N TRP A 852 -34.79 -20.20 14.53
CA TRP A 852 -35.14 -20.08 13.11
C TRP A 852 -36.51 -19.43 12.94
N ASP A 853 -36.66 -18.59 11.92
CA ASP A 853 -37.88 -17.84 11.66
C ASP A 853 -38.72 -18.52 10.55
N PRO A 854 -39.93 -19.01 10.85
CA PRO A 854 -40.74 -19.73 9.87
C PRO A 854 -41.21 -18.86 8.69
N GLU A 855 -41.38 -17.55 8.88
CA GLU A 855 -41.86 -16.64 7.83
C GLU A 855 -40.73 -16.33 6.85
N LEU A 856 -39.52 -16.06 7.34
CA LEU A 856 -38.32 -15.92 6.49
C LEU A 856 -38.02 -17.22 5.74
N CYS A 857 -38.09 -18.37 6.43
CA CYS A 857 -37.92 -19.68 5.79
C CYS A 857 -38.95 -19.89 4.67
N SER A 858 -40.22 -19.51 4.89
CA SER A 858 -41.27 -19.63 3.88
C SER A 858 -41.08 -18.65 2.71
N TYR A 859 -40.64 -17.41 2.96
CA TYR A 859 -40.37 -16.40 1.93
C TYR A 859 -39.27 -16.88 0.97
N PHE A 860 -38.12 -17.30 1.51
CA PHE A 860 -36.99 -17.81 0.73
C PHE A 860 -37.16 -19.27 0.26
N LYS A 861 -38.31 -19.91 0.57
CA LYS A 861 -38.68 -21.29 0.18
C LYS A 861 -37.72 -22.36 0.73
N ILE A 862 -37.19 -22.14 1.92
CA ILE A 862 -36.23 -23.01 2.60
C ILE A 862 -36.97 -23.91 3.61
N PRO A 863 -36.93 -25.26 3.48
CA PRO A 863 -37.65 -26.14 4.39
C PRO A 863 -37.04 -26.15 5.81
N HIS A 864 -37.82 -25.79 6.83
CA HIS A 864 -37.33 -25.63 8.22
C HIS A 864 -36.66 -26.90 8.80
N HIS A 865 -36.97 -28.10 8.31
CA HIS A 865 -36.39 -29.35 8.82
C HIS A 865 -34.91 -29.57 8.48
N VAL A 866 -34.32 -28.73 7.63
CA VAL A 866 -32.90 -28.84 7.23
C VAL A 866 -31.93 -28.26 8.27
N PHE A 867 -32.41 -27.50 9.25
CA PHE A 867 -31.58 -26.75 10.20
C PHE A 867 -31.32 -27.49 11.52
N ALA A 868 -30.19 -27.17 12.16
CA ALA A 868 -29.78 -27.69 13.45
C ALA A 868 -30.63 -27.11 14.61
N GLU A 869 -30.75 -27.82 15.74
CA GLU A 869 -31.41 -27.24 16.94
C GLU A 869 -30.56 -26.07 17.48
N VAL A 870 -31.18 -24.95 17.86
CA VAL A 870 -30.46 -23.84 18.51
C VAL A 870 -30.36 -24.07 20.02
N LYS A 871 -29.17 -23.86 20.58
CA LYS A 871 -28.85 -23.91 22.01
C LYS A 871 -28.24 -22.58 22.47
N SER A 872 -28.12 -22.39 23.79
CA SER A 872 -27.34 -21.27 24.35
C SER A 872 -25.83 -21.52 24.19
N THR A 873 -24.99 -20.51 24.42
CA THR A 873 -23.53 -20.59 24.18
C THR A 873 -22.75 -21.36 25.25
N SER A 874 -23.41 -21.80 26.33
CA SER A 874 -22.80 -22.49 27.48
C SER A 874 -23.74 -23.58 28.02
N GLU A 875 -23.77 -24.73 27.33
CA GLU A 875 -24.55 -25.93 27.69
C GLU A 875 -23.73 -27.17 27.32
N ILE A 876 -23.81 -28.26 28.11
CA ILE A 876 -23.18 -29.53 27.73
C ILE A 876 -23.96 -30.14 26.55
N TYR A 877 -23.46 -29.95 25.33
CA TYR A 877 -24.09 -30.43 24.10
C TYR A 877 -23.86 -31.93 23.89
N GLY A 878 -22.70 -32.43 24.31
CA GLY A 878 -22.26 -33.80 24.14
C GLY A 878 -20.85 -34.02 24.67
N TYR A 879 -20.26 -35.16 24.33
CA TYR A 879 -18.90 -35.53 24.75
C TYR A 879 -18.06 -35.92 23.52
N VAL A 880 -16.77 -35.57 23.53
CA VAL A 880 -15.82 -36.02 22.50
C VAL A 880 -15.77 -37.56 22.53
N LYS A 881 -15.98 -38.21 21.38
CA LYS A 881 -16.16 -39.66 21.31
C LYS A 881 -14.85 -40.44 21.21
N ASN A 882 -13.87 -39.91 20.48
CA ASN A 882 -12.61 -40.57 20.12
C ASN A 882 -11.43 -39.57 20.22
N GLY A 883 -10.19 -40.05 20.14
CA GLY A 883 -8.97 -39.22 20.23
C GLY A 883 -8.54 -38.89 21.66
N ALA A 884 -7.51 -38.06 21.81
CA ALA A 884 -6.89 -37.74 23.11
C ALA A 884 -7.84 -37.09 24.14
N LEU A 885 -8.89 -36.40 23.67
CA LEU A 885 -9.91 -35.77 24.51
C LEU A 885 -11.17 -36.65 24.72
N ALA A 886 -11.15 -37.95 24.38
CA ALA A 886 -12.31 -38.82 24.53
C ALA A 886 -12.91 -38.79 25.95
N GLY A 887 -14.22 -38.52 26.04
CA GLY A 887 -14.96 -38.34 27.28
C GLY A 887 -15.00 -36.91 27.85
N VAL A 888 -14.30 -35.94 27.24
CA VAL A 888 -14.39 -34.52 27.64
C VAL A 888 -15.72 -33.91 27.14
N PRO A 889 -16.48 -33.17 27.98
CA PRO A 889 -17.71 -32.50 27.57
C PRO A 889 -17.45 -31.34 26.63
N ILE A 890 -18.08 -31.37 25.45
CA ILE A 890 -18.18 -30.22 24.56
C ILE A 890 -19.30 -29.35 25.10
N SER A 891 -18.95 -28.15 25.56
CA SER A 891 -19.76 -27.40 26.54
C SER A 891 -19.84 -25.90 26.31
N GLY A 892 -19.06 -25.36 25.36
CA GLY A 892 -19.17 -23.98 24.89
C GLY A 892 -19.18 -23.92 23.37
N MET A 893 -20.12 -23.19 22.77
CA MET A 893 -20.19 -22.94 21.33
C MET A 893 -20.55 -21.47 21.12
N ILE A 894 -19.72 -20.76 20.35
CA ILE A 894 -19.81 -19.30 20.17
C ILE A 894 -19.03 -18.90 18.91
N GLY A 895 -19.53 -17.96 18.11
CA GLY A 895 -18.85 -17.47 16.90
C GLY A 895 -17.61 -16.62 17.21
N ASP A 896 -16.62 -16.63 16.32
CA ASP A 896 -15.29 -16.02 16.51
C ASP A 896 -15.30 -14.58 17.05
N GLN A 897 -16.13 -13.71 16.49
CA GLN A 897 -16.15 -12.30 16.90
C GLN A 897 -16.70 -12.10 18.32
N MET A 898 -17.70 -12.90 18.68
CA MET A 898 -18.30 -12.94 20.02
C MET A 898 -17.37 -13.62 21.01
N ALA A 899 -16.71 -14.71 20.60
CA ALA A 899 -15.72 -15.43 21.40
C ALA A 899 -14.53 -14.53 21.76
N GLY A 900 -13.92 -13.82 20.78
CA GLY A 900 -12.85 -12.85 21.06
C GLY A 900 -13.30 -11.74 22.02
N THR A 901 -14.56 -11.30 21.91
CA THR A 901 -15.14 -10.28 22.81
C THR A 901 -15.32 -10.81 24.24
N VAL A 902 -15.69 -12.09 24.40
CA VAL A 902 -15.74 -12.78 25.71
C VAL A 902 -14.32 -12.99 26.27
N GLY A 903 -13.34 -13.36 25.44
CA GLY A 903 -11.95 -13.56 25.84
C GLY A 903 -11.25 -12.27 26.29
N GLN A 904 -11.62 -11.12 25.71
CA GLN A 904 -11.24 -9.77 26.18
C GLN A 904 -12.03 -9.33 27.44
N LEU A 905 -12.86 -10.21 28.01
CA LEU A 905 -13.64 -9.99 29.23
C LEU A 905 -14.67 -8.84 29.12
N CYS A 906 -15.16 -8.54 27.91
CA CYS A 906 -16.14 -7.48 27.63
C CYS A 906 -17.57 -7.90 28.05
N PHE A 907 -17.76 -8.27 29.32
CA PHE A 907 -19.03 -8.77 29.85
C PHE A 907 -20.08 -7.67 30.10
N LYS A 908 -19.68 -6.41 30.31
CA LYS A 908 -20.58 -5.29 30.61
C LYS A 908 -20.95 -4.49 29.36
N ALA A 909 -22.16 -3.93 29.36
CA ALA A 909 -22.58 -2.97 28.36
C ALA A 909 -21.61 -1.76 28.28
N GLY A 910 -21.34 -1.31 27.06
CA GLY A 910 -20.39 -0.22 26.76
C GLY A 910 -18.92 -0.65 26.61
N GLN A 911 -18.55 -1.87 27.02
CA GLN A 911 -17.21 -2.39 26.70
C GLN A 911 -17.11 -2.70 25.20
N SER A 912 -16.02 -2.24 24.57
CA SER A 912 -15.79 -2.37 23.13
C SER A 912 -14.49 -3.12 22.80
N LYS A 913 -14.52 -3.89 21.71
CA LYS A 913 -13.41 -4.71 21.20
C LYS A 913 -13.31 -4.57 19.69
N CYS A 914 -12.12 -4.36 19.14
CA CYS A 914 -11.87 -4.43 17.69
C CYS A 914 -10.73 -5.42 17.36
N THR A 915 -11.05 -6.41 16.53
CA THR A 915 -10.09 -7.40 16.01
C THR A 915 -9.52 -6.91 14.68
N TYR A 916 -8.22 -6.68 14.60
CA TYR A 916 -7.51 -6.31 13.37
C TYR A 916 -6.87 -7.56 12.74
N GLY A 917 -7.73 -8.39 12.15
CA GLY A 917 -7.37 -9.62 11.44
C GLY A 917 -7.23 -9.40 9.94
N THR A 918 -7.69 -10.37 9.14
CA THR A 918 -7.87 -10.18 7.68
C THR A 918 -8.82 -9.01 7.40
N ALA A 919 -9.97 -9.00 8.08
CA ALA A 919 -10.90 -7.88 8.19
C ALA A 919 -10.76 -7.23 9.59
N GLY A 920 -11.29 -6.01 9.74
CA GLY A 920 -11.41 -5.29 11.01
C GLY A 920 -12.80 -5.47 11.60
N CYS A 921 -12.91 -6.08 12.78
CA CYS A 921 -14.21 -6.47 13.36
C CYS A 921 -14.47 -5.81 14.72
N LEU A 922 -15.28 -4.74 14.72
CA LEU A 922 -15.73 -4.03 15.93
C LEU A 922 -16.91 -4.75 16.58
N ASN A 923 -16.90 -4.87 17.91
CA ASN A 923 -17.97 -5.43 18.73
C ASN A 923 -18.19 -4.52 19.95
N ILE A 924 -19.44 -4.16 20.27
CA ILE A 924 -19.80 -3.32 21.41
C ILE A 924 -20.98 -3.95 22.15
N ASN A 925 -20.74 -4.38 23.39
CA ASN A 925 -21.74 -5.03 24.24
C ASN A 925 -22.88 -4.05 24.59
N THR A 926 -24.14 -4.45 24.36
CA THR A 926 -25.35 -3.65 24.66
C THR A 926 -26.15 -4.17 25.85
N GLY A 927 -25.63 -5.16 26.58
CA GLY A 927 -26.30 -5.82 27.70
C GLY A 927 -27.48 -6.68 27.25
N ALA A 928 -28.48 -6.85 28.12
CA ALA A 928 -29.69 -7.63 27.81
C ALA A 928 -30.72 -6.88 26.93
N LYS A 929 -30.35 -5.73 26.34
CA LYS A 929 -31.24 -4.94 25.47
C LYS A 929 -30.84 -5.17 24.00
N VAL A 930 -31.81 -5.61 23.20
CA VAL A 930 -31.71 -5.57 21.74
C VAL A 930 -31.65 -4.10 21.28
N VAL A 931 -30.59 -3.73 20.57
CA VAL A 931 -30.46 -2.42 19.92
C VAL A 931 -30.45 -2.66 18.42
N TYR A 932 -31.55 -2.32 17.75
CA TYR A 932 -31.63 -2.35 16.30
C TYR A 932 -30.93 -1.12 15.75
N SER A 933 -29.86 -1.35 14.97
CA SER A 933 -29.08 -0.26 14.39
C SER A 933 -29.86 0.51 13.30
N THR A 934 -29.60 1.81 13.26
CA THR A 934 -29.99 2.74 12.21
C THR A 934 -28.78 3.29 11.45
N CYS A 935 -27.56 3.06 11.97
CA CYS A 935 -26.29 3.42 11.35
C CYS A 935 -25.55 2.19 10.78
N GLY A 936 -26.27 1.27 10.14
CA GLY A 936 -25.73 0.16 9.35
C GLY A 936 -25.14 -1.03 10.13
N MET A 937 -24.67 -0.83 11.37
CA MET A 937 -24.12 -1.88 12.25
C MET A 937 -25.04 -3.10 12.39
N MET A 938 -24.51 -4.30 12.61
CA MET A 938 -25.30 -5.53 12.79
C MET A 938 -25.68 -5.75 14.25
N THR A 939 -26.95 -6.13 14.49
CA THR A 939 -27.44 -6.50 15.83
C THR A 939 -27.36 -8.01 16.00
N SER A 940 -26.69 -8.51 17.05
CA SER A 940 -26.51 -9.96 17.26
C SER A 940 -26.46 -10.33 18.76
N PRO A 941 -26.82 -11.56 19.17
CA PRO A 941 -26.43 -12.11 20.46
C PRO A 941 -24.90 -12.13 20.62
N LEU A 942 -24.44 -11.75 21.80
CA LEU A 942 -23.05 -11.85 22.22
C LEU A 942 -22.78 -13.16 22.96
N PHE A 943 -23.64 -13.54 23.92
CA PHE A 943 -23.65 -14.86 24.55
C PHE A 943 -24.97 -15.12 25.30
N GLN A 944 -25.19 -16.38 25.69
CA GLN A 944 -26.21 -16.78 26.66
C GLN A 944 -25.69 -17.94 27.52
N LEU A 945 -25.63 -17.76 28.84
CA LEU A 945 -24.96 -18.69 29.78
C LEU A 945 -25.78 -19.94 30.15
N SER A 946 -27.04 -20.01 29.71
CA SER A 946 -27.90 -21.21 29.72
C SER A 946 -29.23 -20.88 29.04
N LYS A 947 -30.00 -21.88 28.61
CA LYS A 947 -31.35 -21.69 28.07
C LYS A 947 -32.33 -20.89 28.96
N SER A 948 -32.04 -20.77 30.26
CA SER A 948 -32.82 -19.96 31.23
C SER A 948 -32.20 -18.61 31.60
N ALA A 949 -30.98 -18.31 31.14
CA ALA A 949 -30.33 -17.02 31.37
C ALA A 949 -30.80 -15.98 30.33
N PRO A 950 -30.78 -14.67 30.67
CA PRO A 950 -30.98 -13.63 29.66
C PRO A 950 -29.90 -13.72 28.57
N VAL A 951 -30.30 -13.43 27.33
CA VAL A 951 -29.35 -13.22 26.22
C VAL A 951 -28.68 -11.86 26.41
N VAL A 952 -27.36 -11.82 26.26
CA VAL A 952 -26.59 -10.56 26.13
C VAL A 952 -26.39 -10.30 24.65
N TYR A 953 -26.54 -9.05 24.22
CA TYR A 953 -26.44 -8.62 22.82
C TYR A 953 -25.22 -7.73 22.56
N THR A 954 -24.87 -7.58 21.29
CA THR A 954 -23.81 -6.72 20.77
C THR A 954 -24.31 -5.98 19.53
N LEU A 955 -23.83 -4.75 19.35
CA LEU A 955 -23.73 -4.14 18.02
C LEU A 955 -22.33 -4.43 17.49
N TRP A 956 -22.25 -5.04 16.30
CA TRP A 956 -20.98 -5.42 15.70
C TRP A 956 -20.93 -5.04 14.21
N GLY A 957 -19.73 -4.91 13.68
CA GLY A 957 -19.51 -4.54 12.28
C GLY A 957 -18.15 -5.04 11.80
N ALA A 958 -18.05 -5.23 10.50
CA ALA A 958 -16.82 -5.68 9.83
C ALA A 958 -16.44 -4.72 8.71
N VAL A 959 -15.14 -4.49 8.51
CA VAL A 959 -14.54 -3.71 7.43
C VAL A 959 -13.48 -4.54 6.74
N GLU A 960 -13.49 -4.60 5.40
CA GLU A 960 -12.65 -5.53 4.64
C GLU A 960 -11.16 -5.16 4.68
N GLY A 961 -10.85 -3.88 4.47
CA GLY A 961 -9.49 -3.37 4.36
C GLY A 961 -8.74 -3.26 5.68
N CYS A 962 -8.29 -4.40 6.22
CA CYS A 962 -7.34 -4.49 7.32
C CYS A 962 -6.14 -5.35 6.89
N GLY A 963 -5.96 -6.55 7.42
CA GLY A 963 -4.82 -7.41 7.10
C GLY A 963 -4.82 -7.88 5.63
N GLN A 964 -5.99 -7.90 4.98
CA GLN A 964 -6.10 -8.10 3.54
C GLN A 964 -5.44 -6.95 2.75
N LEU A 965 -5.72 -5.69 3.11
CA LEU A 965 -5.11 -4.49 2.50
C LEU A 965 -3.58 -4.49 2.69
N MET A 966 -3.10 -4.80 3.90
CA MET A 966 -1.65 -4.88 4.18
C MET A 966 -0.95 -5.95 3.33
N ARG A 967 -1.62 -7.09 3.08
CA ARG A 967 -1.12 -8.12 2.15
C ARG A 967 -1.19 -7.68 0.70
N TRP A 968 -2.27 -7.04 0.26
CA TRP A 968 -2.41 -6.52 -1.10
C TRP A 968 -1.29 -5.52 -1.47
N LEU A 969 -0.87 -4.64 -0.55
CA LEU A 969 0.29 -3.76 -0.75
C LEU A 969 1.61 -4.50 -1.00
N ARG A 970 1.78 -5.70 -0.40
CA ARG A 970 2.97 -6.55 -0.50
C ARG A 970 2.91 -7.48 -1.72
N ASP A 971 1.78 -8.13 -1.94
CA ASP A 971 1.63 -9.25 -2.86
C ASP A 971 1.20 -8.79 -4.26
N ASN A 972 0.21 -7.88 -4.32
CA ASN A 972 -0.39 -7.40 -5.57
C ASN A 972 0.27 -6.13 -6.10
N LEU A 973 0.54 -5.16 -5.22
CA LEU A 973 1.14 -3.87 -5.59
C LEU A 973 2.68 -3.89 -5.49
N GLN A 974 3.23 -4.73 -4.60
CA GLN A 974 4.67 -5.00 -4.44
C GLN A 974 5.51 -3.77 -4.04
N ILE A 975 4.90 -2.80 -3.34
CA ILE A 975 5.62 -1.62 -2.81
C ILE A 975 6.40 -1.89 -1.53
N VAL A 976 6.21 -3.06 -0.92
CA VAL A 976 6.90 -3.54 0.29
C VAL A 976 7.22 -5.03 0.15
N GLN A 977 8.34 -5.47 0.73
CA GLN A 977 8.76 -6.86 0.76
C GLN A 977 8.19 -7.63 1.97
N SER A 978 7.81 -6.91 3.04
CA SER A 978 7.24 -7.51 4.24
C SER A 978 6.19 -6.61 4.90
N LEU A 979 5.29 -7.20 5.70
CA LEU A 979 4.27 -6.46 6.43
C LEU A 979 4.87 -5.54 7.52
N ASN A 980 6.07 -5.85 8.02
CA ASN A 980 6.80 -5.03 8.99
C ASN A 980 7.38 -3.75 8.36
N GLU A 981 7.68 -3.78 7.06
CA GLU A 981 8.17 -2.60 6.33
C GLU A 981 7.10 -1.49 6.28
N ILE A 982 5.81 -1.85 6.30
CA ILE A 982 4.68 -0.90 6.26
C ILE A 982 4.73 0.07 7.45
N GLU A 983 5.03 -0.41 8.68
CA GLU A 983 5.15 0.47 9.85
C GLU A 983 6.35 1.42 9.73
N ILE A 984 7.49 0.92 9.23
CA ILE A 984 8.73 1.70 9.06
C ILE A 984 8.52 2.81 8.03
N LEU A 985 7.91 2.50 6.89
CA LEU A 985 7.63 3.48 5.83
C LEU A 985 6.56 4.48 6.28
N ALA A 986 5.46 4.02 6.89
CA ALA A 986 4.39 4.89 7.37
C ALA A 986 4.81 5.81 8.54
N ALA A 987 5.84 5.42 9.31
CA ALA A 987 6.46 6.25 10.35
C ALA A 987 7.52 7.23 9.81
N SER A 988 7.96 7.08 8.56
CA SER A 988 8.97 7.96 7.93
C SER A 988 8.37 9.24 7.31
N VAL A 989 7.05 9.41 7.39
CA VAL A 989 6.30 10.58 6.94
C VAL A 989 5.34 11.03 8.03
N ASP A 990 5.23 12.32 8.30
CA ASP A 990 4.37 12.83 9.38
C ASP A 990 2.87 12.75 9.04
N SER A 991 2.50 12.92 7.77
CA SER A 991 1.12 12.88 7.27
C SER A 991 0.99 12.20 5.90
N THR A 992 -0.22 12.03 5.38
CA THR A 992 -0.49 11.55 4.02
C THR A 992 -0.58 12.65 2.96
N HIS A 993 -0.53 13.94 3.35
CA HIS A 993 -0.73 15.09 2.45
C HIS A 993 -2.07 15.03 1.68
N ASP A 994 -3.17 14.85 2.41
CA ASP A 994 -4.53 14.66 1.88
C ASP A 994 -4.69 13.48 0.88
N CYS A 995 -3.74 12.54 0.85
CA CYS A 995 -3.92 11.25 0.20
C CYS A 995 -4.72 10.28 1.09
N PHE A 996 -5.78 9.68 0.55
CA PHE A 996 -6.64 8.71 1.26
C PHE A 996 -6.83 7.46 0.41
N PHE A 997 -6.86 6.29 1.07
CA PHE A 997 -7.11 5.00 0.44
C PHE A 997 -8.41 4.42 1.01
N VAL A 998 -9.49 4.35 0.24
CA VAL A 998 -10.70 3.57 0.56
C VAL A 998 -10.51 2.12 0.07
N PRO A 999 -10.40 1.12 0.95
CA PRO A 999 -10.01 -0.25 0.57
C PRO A 999 -11.22 -1.15 0.32
N ALA A 1000 -12.16 -0.71 -0.52
CA ALA A 1000 -13.42 -1.39 -0.81
C ALA A 1000 -13.27 -2.47 -1.90
N PHE A 1001 -12.42 -3.48 -1.68
CA PHE A 1001 -12.03 -4.43 -2.74
C PHE A 1001 -13.17 -5.36 -3.20
N GLY A 1002 -14.06 -5.80 -2.30
CA GLY A 1002 -15.31 -6.49 -2.60
C GLY A 1002 -16.56 -5.60 -2.52
N GLY A 1003 -16.40 -4.36 -2.05
CA GLY A 1003 -17.46 -3.39 -1.70
C GLY A 1003 -17.16 -2.73 -0.34
N LEU A 1004 -18.07 -1.89 0.15
CA LEU A 1004 -18.01 -1.37 1.53
C LEU A 1004 -19.01 -2.11 2.41
N LEU A 1005 -18.51 -2.71 3.50
CA LEU A 1005 -19.31 -3.36 4.55
C LEU A 1005 -19.81 -2.31 5.58
N SER A 1006 -19.86 -2.63 6.87
CA SER A 1006 -20.39 -1.71 7.90
C SER A 1006 -19.54 -0.44 8.03
N PRO A 1007 -20.13 0.75 8.22
CA PRO A 1007 -21.57 1.05 8.31
C PRO A 1007 -22.30 1.22 6.96
N TYR A 1008 -21.58 1.18 5.83
CA TYR A 1008 -22.04 1.65 4.53
C TYR A 1008 -22.94 0.69 3.74
N TRP A 1009 -22.56 -0.59 3.61
CA TRP A 1009 -23.27 -1.61 2.81
C TRP A 1009 -23.44 -1.29 1.31
N GLU A 1010 -22.37 -0.78 0.70
CA GLU A 1010 -22.31 -0.38 -0.71
C GLU A 1010 -21.53 -1.45 -1.50
N ASP A 1011 -22.25 -2.47 -1.98
CA ASP A 1011 -21.65 -3.58 -2.73
C ASP A 1011 -21.01 -3.12 -4.06
N ASP A 1012 -21.48 -2.00 -4.62
CA ASP A 1012 -20.97 -1.38 -5.85
C ASP A 1012 -19.69 -0.55 -5.67
N ALA A 1013 -19.19 -0.42 -4.44
CA ALA A 1013 -17.99 0.34 -4.15
C ALA A 1013 -16.71 -0.38 -4.61
N ARG A 1014 -15.63 0.37 -4.85
CA ARG A 1014 -14.33 -0.17 -5.27
C ARG A 1014 -13.13 0.44 -4.55
N GLY A 1015 -12.04 -0.32 -4.51
CA GLY A 1015 -10.76 0.11 -3.96
C GLY A 1015 -10.26 1.37 -4.68
N THR A 1016 -10.03 2.43 -3.92
CA THR A 1016 -9.81 3.78 -4.45
C THR A 1016 -8.73 4.51 -3.66
N ILE A 1017 -7.75 5.12 -4.34
CA ILE A 1017 -6.78 6.04 -3.76
C ILE A 1017 -7.05 7.42 -4.37
N VAL A 1018 -7.35 8.42 -3.54
CA VAL A 1018 -7.61 9.82 -3.95
C VAL A 1018 -6.57 10.77 -3.34
N GLY A 1019 -6.42 11.95 -3.94
CA GLY A 1019 -5.66 13.06 -3.35
C GLY A 1019 -4.18 13.12 -3.71
N MET A 1020 -3.70 12.25 -4.61
CA MET A 1020 -2.27 12.16 -4.90
C MET A 1020 -1.72 13.42 -5.62
N THR A 1021 -0.50 13.79 -5.28
CA THR A 1021 0.30 14.85 -5.93
C THR A 1021 1.63 14.25 -6.42
N SER A 1022 2.46 15.03 -7.11
CA SER A 1022 3.82 14.61 -7.46
C SER A 1022 4.69 14.29 -6.24
N TYR A 1023 4.35 14.82 -5.06
CA TYR A 1023 5.01 14.55 -3.79
C TYR A 1023 4.58 13.24 -3.14
N THR A 1024 3.44 12.65 -3.53
CA THR A 1024 3.01 11.34 -3.01
C THR A 1024 4.04 10.26 -3.37
N ARG A 1025 4.31 9.34 -2.44
CA ARG A 1025 5.30 8.25 -2.54
C ARG A 1025 4.76 6.99 -1.86
N ARG A 1026 5.43 5.84 -2.02
CA ARG A 1026 5.05 4.58 -1.35
C ARG A 1026 4.89 4.71 0.18
N GLU A 1027 5.68 5.55 0.84
CA GLU A 1027 5.55 5.82 2.29
C GLU A 1027 4.19 6.42 2.66
N HIS A 1028 3.73 7.39 1.85
CA HIS A 1028 2.43 8.03 2.01
C HIS A 1028 1.27 7.06 1.77
N ILE A 1029 1.42 6.11 0.83
CA ILE A 1029 0.43 5.04 0.56
C ILE A 1029 0.37 4.03 1.71
N CYS A 1030 1.53 3.59 2.23
CA CYS A 1030 1.60 2.75 3.43
C CYS A 1030 0.92 3.42 4.63
N ARG A 1031 1.14 4.73 4.81
CA ARG A 1031 0.48 5.52 5.86
C ARG A 1031 -1.03 5.64 5.65
N ALA A 1032 -1.48 5.98 4.45
CA ALA A 1032 -2.90 6.10 4.12
C ALA A 1032 -3.67 4.77 4.30
N ALA A 1033 -3.01 3.63 4.10
CA ALA A 1033 -3.59 2.31 4.33
C ALA A 1033 -3.76 1.95 5.82
N LEU A 1034 -2.84 2.40 6.70
CA LEU A 1034 -3.02 2.28 8.16
C LEU A 1034 -4.10 3.25 8.64
N GLU A 1035 -4.10 4.49 8.13
CA GLU A 1035 -5.10 5.50 8.51
C GLU A 1035 -6.51 5.11 8.05
N SER A 1036 -6.70 4.50 6.88
CA SER A 1036 -8.02 4.06 6.41
C SER A 1036 -8.63 2.91 7.22
N THR A 1037 -7.81 1.96 7.67
CA THR A 1037 -8.21 0.98 8.70
C THR A 1037 -8.78 1.71 9.92
N CYS A 1038 -8.09 2.75 10.40
CA CYS A 1038 -8.51 3.49 11.58
C CYS A 1038 -9.74 4.38 11.36
N PHE A 1039 -9.90 4.99 10.18
CA PHE A 1039 -11.07 5.77 9.81
C PHE A 1039 -12.33 4.89 9.78
N MET A 1040 -12.32 3.77 9.05
CA MET A 1040 -13.49 2.86 8.97
C MET A 1040 -13.92 2.33 10.36
N VAL A 1041 -12.97 2.08 11.27
CA VAL A 1041 -13.29 1.71 12.65
C VAL A 1041 -13.93 2.87 13.43
N LYS A 1042 -13.52 4.13 13.21
CA LYS A 1042 -14.21 5.28 13.81
C LYS A 1042 -15.59 5.52 13.18
N ASP A 1043 -15.79 5.24 11.90
CA ASP A 1043 -17.11 5.33 11.26
C ASP A 1043 -18.11 4.37 11.97
N MET A 1044 -17.70 3.10 12.15
CA MET A 1044 -18.49 2.11 12.89
C MET A 1044 -18.74 2.51 14.36
N ILE A 1045 -17.71 3.01 15.08
CA ILE A 1045 -17.88 3.50 16.46
C ILE A 1045 -18.92 4.63 16.48
N THR A 1046 -18.81 5.61 15.59
CA THR A 1046 -19.73 6.77 15.52
C THR A 1046 -21.17 6.33 15.26
N GLY A 1047 -21.38 5.31 14.41
CA GLY A 1047 -22.69 4.69 14.22
C GLY A 1047 -23.26 4.06 15.49
N VAL A 1048 -22.44 3.31 16.25
CA VAL A 1048 -22.87 2.74 17.54
C VAL A 1048 -23.16 3.82 18.59
N GLU A 1049 -22.38 4.89 18.64
CA GLU A 1049 -22.60 6.01 19.57
C GLU A 1049 -23.96 6.69 19.32
N VAL A 1050 -24.39 6.80 18.05
CA VAL A 1050 -25.73 7.29 17.66
C VAL A 1050 -26.82 6.27 18.02
N ASP A 1051 -26.64 4.99 17.67
CA ASP A 1051 -27.65 3.94 17.88
C ASP A 1051 -27.87 3.57 19.36
N THR A 1052 -26.85 3.75 20.21
CA THR A 1052 -26.92 3.43 21.64
C THR A 1052 -27.17 4.64 22.54
N GLY A 1053 -26.78 5.84 22.10
CA GLY A 1053 -26.85 7.07 22.88
C GLY A 1053 -25.77 7.20 23.96
N PHE A 1054 -24.68 6.42 23.91
CA PHE A 1054 -23.51 6.56 24.78
C PHE A 1054 -22.19 6.49 24.00
N PRO A 1055 -21.15 7.24 24.41
CA PRO A 1055 -19.80 7.08 23.88
C PRO A 1055 -19.15 5.80 24.39
N ILE A 1056 -18.18 5.26 23.64
CA ILE A 1056 -17.26 4.24 24.19
C ILE A 1056 -16.30 4.88 25.19
N SER A 1057 -15.81 4.12 26.18
CA SER A 1057 -14.85 4.62 27.19
C SER A 1057 -13.41 4.11 27.01
N GLU A 1058 -13.25 3.04 26.22
CA GLU A 1058 -11.99 2.40 25.86
C GLU A 1058 -12.25 1.41 24.72
N LEU A 1059 -11.24 1.16 23.89
CA LEU A 1059 -11.26 0.16 22.82
C LEU A 1059 -10.19 -0.91 23.08
N LEU A 1060 -10.62 -2.11 23.46
CA LEU A 1060 -9.74 -3.28 23.55
C LEU A 1060 -9.40 -3.79 22.14
N VAL A 1061 -8.16 -4.22 21.92
CA VAL A 1061 -7.70 -4.65 20.59
C VAL A 1061 -6.95 -5.97 20.61
N ASP A 1062 -7.18 -6.76 19.56
CA ASP A 1062 -6.52 -8.03 19.25
C ASP A 1062 -6.42 -8.24 17.72
N GLY A 1063 -5.85 -9.35 17.29
CA GLY A 1063 -5.60 -9.65 15.88
C GLY A 1063 -4.19 -9.26 15.42
N GLY A 1064 -3.74 -9.88 14.33
CA GLY A 1064 -2.33 -9.88 13.91
C GLY A 1064 -1.74 -8.50 13.59
N MET A 1065 -2.55 -7.53 13.15
CA MET A 1065 -2.03 -6.18 12.90
C MET A 1065 -1.71 -5.39 14.18
N THR A 1066 -2.24 -5.78 15.34
CA THR A 1066 -2.06 -5.02 16.60
C THR A 1066 -0.62 -5.01 17.12
N VAL A 1067 0.30 -5.79 16.52
CA VAL A 1067 1.74 -5.65 16.78
C VAL A 1067 2.29 -4.29 16.34
N ASN A 1068 1.69 -3.70 15.29
CA ASN A 1068 2.04 -2.39 14.76
C ASN A 1068 1.61 -1.30 15.75
N ASN A 1069 2.57 -0.56 16.30
CA ASN A 1069 2.33 0.44 17.33
C ASN A 1069 1.85 1.76 16.72
N LEU A 1070 2.31 2.10 15.50
CA LEU A 1070 1.79 3.25 14.76
C LEU A 1070 0.29 3.12 14.48
N LEU A 1071 -0.19 1.95 14.06
CA LEU A 1071 -1.62 1.67 13.85
C LEU A 1071 -2.46 1.95 15.11
N LEU A 1072 -2.01 1.48 16.28
CA LEU A 1072 -2.76 1.67 17.52
C LEU A 1072 -2.69 3.11 18.03
N GLN A 1073 -1.57 3.81 17.77
CA GLN A 1073 -1.47 5.25 18.05
C GLN A 1073 -2.34 6.08 17.08
N LEU A 1074 -2.45 5.70 15.81
CA LEU A 1074 -3.36 6.32 14.83
C LEU A 1074 -4.82 6.08 15.22
N GLN A 1075 -5.17 4.86 15.65
CA GLN A 1075 -6.52 4.56 16.14
C GLN A 1075 -6.89 5.44 17.33
N ALA A 1076 -6.01 5.55 18.35
CA ALA A 1076 -6.22 6.44 19.49
C ALA A 1076 -6.28 7.93 19.06
N ASN A 1077 -5.43 8.34 18.11
CA ASN A 1077 -5.42 9.68 17.53
C ASN A 1077 -6.68 10.02 16.72
N PHE A 1078 -7.45 9.03 16.26
CA PHE A 1078 -8.73 9.26 15.60
C PHE A 1078 -9.92 9.12 16.55
N ILE A 1079 -10.03 8.03 17.32
CA ILE A 1079 -11.21 7.79 18.20
C ILE A 1079 -11.25 8.69 19.44
N ASN A 1080 -10.12 9.31 19.83
CA ASN A 1080 -9.90 10.14 21.02
C ASN A 1080 -9.93 9.41 22.38
N GLU A 1081 -10.37 8.15 22.41
CA GLU A 1081 -10.44 7.30 23.59
C GLU A 1081 -9.23 6.35 23.71
N PRO A 1082 -8.96 5.77 24.91
CA PRO A 1082 -7.86 4.84 25.12
C PRO A 1082 -7.97 3.57 24.27
N VAL A 1083 -6.91 3.23 23.54
CA VAL A 1083 -6.78 1.97 22.79
C VAL A 1083 -5.89 1.02 23.60
N ILE A 1084 -6.39 -0.18 23.92
CA ILE A 1084 -5.77 -1.09 24.89
C ILE A 1084 -5.43 -2.43 24.24
N ARG A 1085 -4.14 -2.66 23.98
CA ARG A 1085 -3.62 -3.95 23.53
C ARG A 1085 -3.43 -4.86 24.73
N SER A 1086 -4.29 -5.87 24.85
CA SER A 1086 -4.19 -6.97 25.83
C SER A 1086 -3.00 -7.88 25.53
N SER A 1087 -2.46 -8.56 26.54
CA SER A 1087 -1.48 -9.65 26.33
C SER A 1087 -2.12 -11.01 26.07
N ILE A 1088 -3.46 -11.13 26.09
CA ILE A 1088 -4.12 -12.37 25.67
C ILE A 1088 -4.07 -12.44 24.13
N THR A 1089 -3.06 -13.13 23.61
CA THR A 1089 -2.85 -13.29 22.16
C THR A 1089 -3.91 -14.17 21.49
N GLU A 1090 -4.55 -15.04 22.27
CA GLU A 1090 -5.53 -16.03 21.80
C GLU A 1090 -6.95 -15.73 22.33
N ALA A 1091 -7.34 -14.45 22.19
CA ALA A 1091 -8.69 -13.90 22.44
C ALA A 1091 -9.84 -14.89 22.18
N THR A 1092 -9.89 -15.37 20.94
CA THR A 1092 -10.99 -16.17 20.38
C THR A 1092 -11.13 -17.53 21.06
N SER A 1093 -10.08 -18.36 21.05
CA SER A 1093 -10.12 -19.70 21.67
C SER A 1093 -10.27 -19.63 23.20
N PHE A 1094 -9.72 -18.58 23.85
CA PHE A 1094 -9.95 -18.35 25.28
C PHE A 1094 -11.42 -18.05 25.59
N GLY A 1095 -12.10 -17.25 24.76
CA GLY A 1095 -13.53 -16.97 24.91
C GLY A 1095 -14.42 -18.21 24.79
N ALA A 1096 -14.10 -19.13 23.87
CA ALA A 1096 -14.79 -20.41 23.78
C ALA A 1096 -14.51 -21.32 24.99
N ALA A 1097 -13.27 -21.34 25.49
CA ALA A 1097 -12.90 -22.08 26.69
C ALA A 1097 -13.57 -21.52 27.95
N LEU A 1098 -13.73 -20.19 28.06
CA LEU A 1098 -14.52 -19.52 29.10
C LEU A 1098 -16.00 -19.92 29.05
N MET A 1099 -16.61 -19.93 27.86
CA MET A 1099 -18.00 -20.40 27.69
C MET A 1099 -18.16 -21.88 28.05
N ALA A 1100 -17.18 -22.73 27.74
CA ALA A 1100 -17.22 -24.15 28.10
C ALA A 1100 -17.06 -24.38 29.61
N GLY A 1101 -16.11 -23.70 30.25
CA GLY A 1101 -15.89 -23.80 31.70
C GLY A 1101 -17.00 -23.17 32.54
N ALA A 1102 -17.80 -22.25 31.98
CA ALA A 1102 -18.97 -21.67 32.64
C ALA A 1102 -20.24 -22.55 32.57
N ALA A 1103 -20.22 -23.64 31.79
CA ALA A 1103 -21.41 -24.46 31.59
C ALA A 1103 -21.83 -25.19 32.87
N LYS A 1104 -23.12 -25.24 33.13
CA LYS A 1104 -23.68 -25.93 34.30
C LYS A 1104 -23.40 -27.44 34.23
N GLY A 1105 -22.77 -27.98 35.27
CA GLY A 1105 -22.24 -29.36 35.31
C GLY A 1105 -20.75 -29.45 34.94
N VAL A 1106 -20.14 -28.35 34.50
CA VAL A 1106 -18.68 -28.15 34.40
C VAL A 1106 -18.23 -27.21 35.52
N ASP A 1107 -18.90 -26.06 35.67
CA ASP A 1107 -18.84 -25.14 36.82
C ASP A 1107 -17.42 -24.69 37.24
N ILE A 1108 -16.50 -24.52 36.27
CA ILE A 1108 -15.12 -24.04 36.47
C ILE A 1108 -15.08 -22.51 36.59
N PHE A 1109 -15.79 -21.80 35.70
CA PHE A 1109 -15.79 -20.34 35.68
C PHE A 1109 -17.08 -19.76 36.27
N PRO A 1110 -17.04 -19.10 37.45
CA PRO A 1110 -18.20 -18.42 38.01
C PRO A 1110 -18.50 -17.11 37.24
N ILE A 1111 -19.17 -17.24 36.09
CA ILE A 1111 -19.75 -16.11 35.36
C ILE A 1111 -21.16 -15.87 35.90
N SER A 1112 -21.35 -14.77 36.64
CA SER A 1112 -22.66 -14.40 37.16
C SER A 1112 -23.48 -13.72 36.08
N ALA A 1113 -24.51 -14.40 35.58
CA ALA A 1113 -25.46 -13.88 34.59
C ALA A 1113 -26.10 -12.56 35.06
N ASP A 1114 -26.61 -12.52 36.30
CA ASP A 1114 -27.33 -11.36 36.86
C ASP A 1114 -26.44 -10.12 37.04
N LYS A 1115 -25.13 -10.32 37.30
CA LYS A 1115 -24.15 -9.24 37.49
C LYS A 1115 -23.39 -8.88 36.21
N MET A 1116 -23.54 -9.67 35.14
CA MET A 1116 -22.72 -9.63 33.92
C MET A 1116 -21.22 -9.50 34.22
N LYS A 1117 -20.73 -10.42 35.07
CA LYS A 1117 -19.36 -10.39 35.59
C LYS A 1117 -18.81 -11.79 35.83
N LEU A 1118 -17.58 -12.02 35.37
CA LEU A 1118 -16.71 -13.10 35.83
C LEU A 1118 -16.19 -12.76 37.25
N ASP A 1119 -16.44 -13.63 38.24
CA ASP A 1119 -15.95 -13.46 39.61
C ASP A 1119 -14.53 -14.06 39.83
N VAL A 1120 -13.75 -14.21 38.75
CA VAL A 1120 -12.30 -14.49 38.70
C VAL A 1120 -11.56 -13.23 38.22
N THR A 1121 -10.31 -13.00 38.67
CA THR A 1121 -9.50 -11.80 38.32
C THR A 1121 -8.18 -12.20 37.67
N PHE A 1122 -8.16 -12.27 36.34
CA PHE A 1122 -6.93 -12.48 35.57
C PHE A 1122 -6.04 -11.24 35.61
N SER A 1123 -4.77 -11.39 35.98
CA SER A 1123 -3.79 -10.30 36.08
C SER A 1123 -3.11 -10.03 34.73
N ILE A 1124 -3.91 -9.62 33.73
CA ILE A 1124 -3.48 -9.46 32.33
C ILE A 1124 -2.62 -8.19 32.15
N PRO A 1125 -1.36 -8.29 31.70
CA PRO A 1125 -0.60 -7.14 31.19
C PRO A 1125 -1.27 -6.51 29.97
N SER A 1126 -1.22 -5.17 29.86
CA SER A 1126 -1.72 -4.45 28.69
C SER A 1126 -0.83 -3.26 28.34
N THR A 1127 -0.93 -2.79 27.08
CA THR A 1127 -0.35 -1.53 26.59
C THR A 1127 -1.48 -0.59 26.21
N THR A 1128 -1.52 0.60 26.82
CA THR A 1128 -2.50 1.64 26.50
C THR A 1128 -1.89 2.70 25.61
N PHE A 1129 -2.56 3.01 24.51
CA PHE A 1129 -2.28 4.12 23.60
C PHE A 1129 -3.35 5.20 23.82
N THR A 1130 -2.95 6.46 23.73
CA THR A 1130 -3.78 7.63 24.06
C THR A 1130 -3.60 8.73 23.02
N SER A 1131 -4.68 9.45 22.71
CA SER A 1131 -4.67 10.48 21.65
C SER A 1131 -3.64 11.57 21.91
N SER A 1132 -2.85 11.91 20.89
CA SER A 1132 -1.94 13.07 20.84
C SER A 1132 -2.31 14.09 19.75
N MET A 1133 -3.35 13.80 18.96
CA MET A 1133 -3.83 14.65 17.88
C MET A 1133 -4.77 15.77 18.37
N ALA A 1134 -4.69 16.95 17.74
CA ALA A 1134 -5.58 18.07 17.99
C ALA A 1134 -6.92 17.93 17.25
N ASP A 1135 -8.03 18.28 17.91
CA ASP A 1135 -9.38 18.01 17.40
C ASP A 1135 -9.76 18.76 16.12
N ASN A 1136 -9.15 19.91 15.85
CA ASN A 1136 -9.34 20.65 14.61
C ASN A 1136 -8.77 19.87 13.40
N GLU A 1137 -7.62 19.21 13.57
CA GLU A 1137 -7.01 18.37 12.52
C GLU A 1137 -7.78 17.07 12.35
N ARG A 1138 -8.16 16.42 13.47
CA ARG A 1138 -9.04 15.24 13.48
C ARG A 1138 -10.34 15.49 12.68
N GLN A 1139 -11.00 16.63 12.91
CA GLN A 1139 -12.20 17.03 12.17
C GLN A 1139 -11.93 17.41 10.70
N ARG A 1140 -10.73 17.89 10.37
CA ARG A 1140 -10.31 18.18 8.99
C ARG A 1140 -10.15 16.88 8.20
N LEU A 1141 -9.50 15.88 8.80
CA LEU A 1141 -9.27 14.56 8.22
C LEU A 1141 -10.57 13.81 8.00
N PHE A 1142 -11.49 13.75 8.98
CA PHE A 1142 -12.80 13.09 8.77
C PHE A 1142 -13.59 13.71 7.61
N LYS A 1143 -13.66 15.05 7.51
CA LYS A 1143 -14.33 15.75 6.39
C LYS A 1143 -13.66 15.55 5.02
N ARG A 1144 -12.45 14.99 4.98
CA ARG A 1144 -11.78 14.53 3.74
C ARG A 1144 -12.02 13.04 3.50
N TRP A 1145 -12.01 12.22 4.55
CA TRP A 1145 -12.38 10.81 4.51
C TRP A 1145 -13.82 10.61 3.98
N ASP A 1146 -14.80 11.39 4.46
CA ASP A 1146 -16.18 11.40 3.94
C ASP A 1146 -16.19 11.57 2.41
N LYS A 1147 -15.37 12.49 1.89
CA LYS A 1147 -15.24 12.75 0.44
C LYS A 1147 -14.50 11.65 -0.31
N ALA A 1148 -13.61 10.91 0.36
CA ALA A 1148 -12.94 9.75 -0.24
C ALA A 1148 -13.92 8.57 -0.35
N ILE A 1149 -14.74 8.32 0.69
CA ILE A 1149 -15.82 7.32 0.69
C ILE A 1149 -16.81 7.59 -0.44
N GLU A 1150 -17.32 8.82 -0.57
CA GLU A 1150 -18.26 9.19 -1.64
C GLU A 1150 -17.64 9.20 -3.05
N LYS A 1151 -16.31 9.02 -3.17
CA LYS A 1151 -15.60 8.79 -4.45
C LYS A 1151 -15.32 7.31 -4.74
N ALA A 1152 -15.57 6.42 -3.78
CA ALA A 1152 -15.38 4.97 -3.93
C ALA A 1152 -16.69 4.20 -4.19
N LYS A 1153 -17.85 4.78 -3.86
CA LYS A 1153 -19.20 4.22 -4.08
C LYS A 1153 -19.65 4.32 -5.54
N HIS A 1154 -20.69 3.54 -5.89
CA HIS A 1154 -21.43 3.65 -7.14
C HIS A 1154 -20.53 3.55 -8.38
N TRP A 1155 -19.54 2.67 -8.31
CA TRP A 1155 -18.55 2.48 -9.38
C TRP A 1155 -18.99 1.47 -10.45
N VAL A 1156 -19.82 0.50 -10.05
CA VAL A 1156 -20.16 -0.70 -10.86
C VAL A 1156 -21.46 -0.54 -11.66
N SER A 1157 -22.09 0.64 -11.66
CA SER A 1157 -23.32 0.91 -12.42
C SER A 1157 -23.03 1.24 -13.89
N ASP A 1158 -23.75 0.57 -14.81
CA ASP A 1158 -23.75 0.80 -16.27
C ASP A 1158 -24.03 2.26 -16.70
#